data_AF-A0A5M8T4F4-F1
#
_entry.id   AF-A0A5M8T4F4-F1
#
_cell.length_a   1.000
_cell.length_b   1.000
_cell.length_c   1.000
_cell.angle_alpha   90.00
_cell.angle_beta   90.00
_cell.angle_gamma   90.00
#
_symmetry.space_group_name_H-M   'P 1'
#
loop_
_entity.id
_entity.type
_entity.pdbx_description
1 polymer ?
#
loop_
_entity_poly.entity_id
_entity_poly.type
_entity_poly.pdbx_seq_one_letter_code
_entity_poly.pdbx_strand_id
1 'polypeptide(L)'
;MLHFSSRAVVNKRAPIVGVGLTLLFAAPLTFAQTSIAVNDTAQGPTMQNPAGTGDASCTLGDAILTANSLALNGTAVGGCQPVGSGTPYTVELTPQTYSLPNSHNYWYGPNALPPIATTIVIEGNGAILQIPANDQNNNPISGLRFFYVGADPNAPATLGFVTPGAGNLTLQNLTLAGGRQVGGNGGFPAGGGAGMGGAIFSQGILRVVNTTMENNIATGGLSDSSYAGEGAGGGGMGQHGNQLGWGGGFGGTLTSSVGGPFTALSKGAPGKLPNWSGGGAGFGLTDNGNSNGTGGGAPDGLGGQGSPTGKAGHGSGAGAIYYGQNSDGYGGDFGAGGRYPGGGGVGGGGGISYDPDGVVTQVGGGGFGGGSGGGYEISNGAGFGGGWACQVTCSNTYTSYGGSAFGAGAGMGGAIFNHGGSLTVLNSTLSGNSATGGAGTGGSGGAGFGGAIFNLNGTVSISFSTLDANSVTAGSGGSGASGGAVYSVGYNLLTGQAAALQIDNSILADTTGGPDLASDQPSNVASAAGGGQNVATASVTFTGANIVMNAAYTGNGAVNGPAPLMTSPQVAPLQLNAPGLTQTMAIASTSPAFQAAPCDPNVTTDQRGVTRPQPGTTACDIGAYELRLQSITFNAISQQVVGAKVTLSATTSSSLPVTFISLTPNVCSVSGNLATALQIGTCMIQASQAGNSDYAPAQPVTQGFSVVAAPNFSIKALPPAETVYRGNIAGFVLELDSINGFSGNVKLSCSGGPSGSVCADLPQTVSLLSGKAYAVSGLFFPKTAKAGTYTIMFTGVSGSLRNSITATFTVK
;
A
#
# COMPACT_ATOMS: atom_id res chain seq x y z
N MET A 1 -24.86 63.29 -6.64
CA MET A 1 -26.28 62.89 -6.78
C MET A 1 -26.35 61.40 -6.49
N LEU A 2 -26.78 61.02 -5.28
CA LEU A 2 -28.04 60.28 -4.99
C LEU A 2 -27.99 58.81 -5.45
N HIS A 3 -28.31 57.77 -4.67
CA HIS A 3 -28.73 57.59 -3.28
C HIS A 3 -28.70 56.08 -2.97
N PHE A 4 -28.39 55.68 -1.73
CA PHE A 4 -28.79 54.39 -1.15
C PHE A 4 -30.30 54.42 -0.84
N SER A 5 -31.01 53.28 -0.90
CA SER A 5 -32.03 52.95 0.12
C SER A 5 -32.50 51.50 0.09
N SER A 6 -32.40 50.86 1.25
CA SER A 6 -33.18 49.72 1.73
C SER A 6 -34.67 50.05 1.89
N ARG A 7 -35.59 49.07 1.74
CA ARG A 7 -36.49 48.55 2.81
C ARG A 7 -37.60 47.63 2.27
N ALA A 8 -37.97 46.71 3.16
CA ALA A 8 -38.96 45.64 3.06
C ALA A 8 -40.43 46.09 2.91
N VAL A 9 -41.29 45.20 2.38
CA VAL A 9 -42.75 45.20 2.60
C VAL A 9 -43.30 43.78 2.82
N VAL A 10 -43.64 43.52 4.09
CA VAL A 10 -44.81 42.84 4.69
C VAL A 10 -45.76 41.95 3.85
N ASN A 11 -45.91 40.73 4.36
CA ASN A 11 -47.03 39.77 4.38
C ASN A 11 -48.43 40.19 3.86
N LYS A 12 -49.02 39.33 3.02
CA LYS A 12 -50.44 38.95 3.07
C LYS A 12 -50.60 37.43 2.85
N ARG A 13 -51.24 36.76 3.81
CA ARG A 13 -51.72 35.36 3.74
C ARG A 13 -53.15 35.32 3.17
N ALA A 14 -53.42 34.39 2.26
CA ALA A 14 -54.68 33.62 2.12
C ALA A 14 -54.42 32.38 1.22
N PRO A 15 -55.18 31.28 1.37
CA PRO A 15 -54.65 29.91 1.34
C PRO A 15 -54.76 29.23 -0.02
N ILE A 16 -53.82 28.35 -0.36
CA ILE A 16 -53.99 27.36 -1.42
C ILE A 16 -53.80 25.97 -0.84
N VAL A 17 -54.86 25.19 -1.06
CA VAL A 17 -55.08 23.77 -0.81
C VAL A 17 -53.83 22.93 -1.08
N GLY A 18 -53.47 22.09 -0.10
CA GLY A 18 -52.39 21.13 -0.23
C GLY A 18 -52.73 20.04 -1.24
N VAL A 19 -51.89 19.93 -2.26
CA VAL A 19 -51.70 18.71 -3.04
C VAL A 19 -50.27 18.28 -2.78
N GLY A 20 -50.09 17.11 -2.16
CA GLY A 20 -48.78 16.56 -1.85
C GLY A 20 -47.96 16.38 -3.11
N LEU A 21 -46.93 17.22 -3.28
CA LEU A 21 -45.87 16.99 -4.26
C LEU A 21 -44.92 15.96 -3.65
N THR A 22 -45.13 14.70 -3.99
CA THR A 22 -44.11 13.67 -3.84
C THR A 22 -42.88 14.17 -4.60
N LEU A 23 -41.80 14.53 -3.90
CA LEU A 23 -40.51 14.75 -4.53
C LEU A 23 -40.11 13.44 -5.20
N LEU A 24 -40.29 13.33 -6.52
CA LEU A 24 -39.49 12.41 -7.31
C LEU A 24 -38.05 12.88 -7.15
N PHE A 25 -37.23 12.05 -6.49
CA PHE A 25 -35.78 12.15 -6.59
C PHE A 25 -35.44 12.15 -8.09
N ALA A 26 -34.89 13.26 -8.59
CA ALA A 26 -34.23 13.24 -9.88
C ALA A 26 -33.11 12.20 -9.77
N ALA A 27 -33.19 11.15 -10.57
CA ALA A 27 -32.08 10.23 -10.75
C ALA A 27 -30.83 11.05 -11.10
N PRO A 28 -29.65 10.71 -10.56
CA PRO A 28 -28.43 11.40 -10.95
C PRO A 28 -28.33 11.36 -12.48
N LEU A 29 -28.00 12.50 -13.09
CA LEU A 29 -27.61 12.56 -14.51
C LEU A 29 -26.43 11.59 -14.68
N THR A 30 -26.72 10.39 -15.15
CA THR A 30 -25.70 9.41 -15.52
C THR A 30 -24.94 10.00 -16.69
N PHE A 31 -23.69 10.39 -16.46
CA PHE A 31 -22.77 10.64 -17.56
C PHE A 31 -22.73 9.39 -18.43
N ALA A 32 -22.65 9.60 -19.75
CA ALA A 32 -22.53 8.54 -20.72
C ALA A 32 -21.19 7.81 -20.47
N GLN A 33 -21.24 6.62 -19.87
CA GLN A 33 -20.10 5.72 -19.69
C GLN A 33 -20.35 4.38 -20.41
N THR A 34 -19.27 3.72 -20.81
CA THR A 34 -19.34 2.40 -21.49
C THR A 34 -18.70 1.35 -20.60
N SER A 35 -19.41 0.29 -20.24
CA SER A 35 -18.90 -0.87 -19.50
C SER A 35 -18.58 -2.01 -20.46
N ILE A 36 -17.46 -2.70 -20.24
CA ILE A 36 -16.98 -3.84 -21.03
C ILE A 36 -16.62 -4.96 -20.06
N ALA A 37 -17.46 -5.99 -19.97
CA ALA A 37 -17.25 -7.11 -19.07
C ALA A 37 -16.27 -8.13 -19.67
N VAL A 38 -15.22 -8.47 -18.92
CA VAL A 38 -14.28 -9.54 -19.26
C VAL A 38 -14.81 -10.86 -18.72
N ASN A 39 -15.01 -11.85 -19.61
CA ASN A 39 -15.55 -13.17 -19.25
C ASN A 39 -14.57 -14.31 -19.50
N ASP A 40 -13.34 -14.00 -19.95
CA ASP A 40 -12.28 -14.95 -20.21
C ASP A 40 -10.98 -14.53 -19.50
N THR A 41 -10.36 -15.50 -18.81
CA THR A 41 -9.08 -15.32 -18.11
C THR A 41 -7.88 -15.51 -19.00
N ALA A 42 -8.07 -16.14 -20.16
CA ALA A 42 -7.00 -16.35 -21.11
C ALA A 42 -6.54 -15.00 -21.66
N GLN A 43 -5.23 -14.85 -21.79
CA GLN A 43 -4.69 -13.89 -22.73
C GLN A 43 -4.87 -14.48 -24.12
N GLY A 44 -5.73 -13.89 -24.96
CA GLY A 44 -5.95 -14.39 -26.32
C GLY A 44 -4.62 -14.56 -27.07
N PRO A 45 -4.41 -15.66 -27.82
CA PRO A 45 -3.20 -15.82 -28.62
C PRO A 45 -3.10 -14.66 -29.60
N THR A 46 -1.89 -14.10 -29.70
CA THR A 46 -1.53 -13.05 -30.66
C THR A 46 -2.29 -13.18 -31.98
N MET A 47 -3.12 -12.18 -32.28
CA MET A 47 -3.56 -11.84 -33.64
C MET A 47 -4.25 -12.93 -34.48
N GLN A 48 -4.71 -14.06 -33.92
CA GLN A 48 -5.48 -15.03 -34.71
C GLN A 48 -6.93 -14.62 -34.97
N ASN A 49 -7.41 -13.52 -34.38
CA ASN A 49 -8.75 -13.02 -34.65
C ASN A 49 -8.83 -11.50 -34.88
N PRO A 50 -8.24 -10.96 -35.97
CA PRO A 50 -8.35 -9.54 -36.33
C PRO A 50 -9.78 -9.09 -36.65
N ALA A 51 -10.73 -10.03 -36.78
CA ALA A 51 -12.10 -9.80 -37.24
C ALA A 51 -13.20 -10.24 -36.26
N GLY A 52 -12.86 -10.76 -35.07
CA GLY A 52 -13.86 -11.17 -34.08
C GLY A 52 -14.90 -12.18 -34.56
N THR A 53 -14.59 -13.07 -35.51
CA THR A 53 -15.60 -14.02 -36.02
C THR A 53 -15.50 -15.37 -35.30
N GLY A 54 -16.33 -15.58 -34.27
CA GLY A 54 -16.73 -16.94 -33.85
C GLY A 54 -16.87 -17.21 -32.35
N ASP A 55 -16.12 -16.52 -31.50
CA ASP A 55 -15.97 -16.94 -30.09
C ASP A 55 -16.71 -15.95 -29.17
N ALA A 56 -17.55 -16.45 -28.26
CA ALA A 56 -18.33 -15.65 -27.33
C ALA A 56 -17.51 -15.07 -26.15
N SER A 57 -16.18 -15.25 -26.17
CA SER A 57 -15.27 -14.80 -25.12
C SER A 57 -14.73 -13.38 -25.36
N CYS A 58 -14.57 -12.64 -24.28
CA CYS A 58 -13.99 -11.31 -24.20
C CYS A 58 -12.85 -11.37 -23.18
N THR A 59 -11.61 -11.38 -23.69
CA THR A 59 -10.41 -11.32 -22.85
C THR A 59 -10.14 -9.87 -22.41
N LEU A 60 -9.26 -9.67 -21.43
CA LEU A 60 -8.82 -8.33 -21.04
C LEU A 60 -8.17 -7.57 -22.23
N GLY A 61 -7.41 -8.27 -23.07
CA GLY A 61 -6.83 -7.69 -24.28
C GLY A 61 -7.90 -7.19 -25.26
N ASP A 62 -8.92 -8.01 -25.52
CA ASP A 62 -10.03 -7.65 -26.41
C ASP A 62 -10.85 -6.47 -25.86
N ALA A 63 -11.03 -6.42 -24.54
CA ALA A 63 -11.74 -5.32 -23.89
C ALA A 63 -11.01 -3.98 -24.04
N ILE A 64 -9.67 -3.98 -23.90
CA ILE A 64 -8.84 -2.78 -24.12
C ILE A 64 -8.86 -2.38 -25.61
N LEU A 65 -8.74 -3.33 -26.54
CA LEU A 65 -8.86 -3.04 -27.98
C LEU A 65 -10.23 -2.47 -28.33
N THR A 66 -11.30 -3.01 -27.75
CA THR A 66 -12.66 -2.51 -27.90
C THR A 66 -12.77 -1.07 -27.43
N ALA A 67 -12.27 -0.75 -26.23
CA ALA A 67 -12.29 0.60 -25.70
C ALA A 67 -11.52 1.60 -26.60
N ASN A 68 -10.31 1.23 -27.05
CA ASN A 68 -9.52 2.04 -27.98
C ASN A 68 -10.25 2.26 -29.31
N SER A 69 -10.84 1.20 -29.90
CA SER A 69 -11.55 1.29 -31.19
C SER A 69 -12.82 2.14 -31.08
N LEU A 70 -13.63 1.93 -30.05
CA LEU A 70 -14.84 2.73 -29.79
C LEU A 70 -14.52 4.22 -29.69
N ALA A 71 -13.39 4.59 -29.08
CA ALA A 71 -12.96 5.97 -28.98
C ALA A 71 -12.56 6.58 -30.34
N LEU A 72 -11.98 5.78 -31.23
CA LEU A 72 -11.46 6.23 -32.51
C LEU A 72 -12.52 6.28 -33.62
N ASN A 73 -13.37 5.26 -33.73
CA ASN A 73 -14.30 5.10 -34.86
C ASN A 73 -15.69 4.58 -34.47
N GLY A 74 -15.97 4.41 -33.17
CA GLY A 74 -17.26 3.92 -32.69
C GLY A 74 -17.54 2.44 -32.94
N THR A 75 -16.53 1.63 -33.30
CA THR A 75 -16.71 0.19 -33.52
C THR A 75 -16.08 -0.65 -32.41
N ALA A 76 -16.79 -1.68 -31.97
CA ALA A 76 -16.27 -2.69 -31.05
C ALA A 76 -15.44 -3.75 -31.81
N VAL A 77 -14.51 -4.41 -31.12
CA VAL A 77 -13.59 -5.40 -31.70
C VAL A 77 -13.64 -6.70 -30.88
N GLY A 78 -13.56 -7.86 -31.53
CA GLY A 78 -13.59 -9.16 -30.84
C GLY A 78 -14.99 -9.56 -30.33
N GLY A 79 -15.04 -10.50 -29.37
CA GLY A 79 -16.29 -11.01 -28.77
C GLY A 79 -16.91 -10.11 -27.69
N CYS A 80 -16.27 -9.00 -27.33
CA CYS A 80 -16.70 -8.11 -26.27
C CYS A 80 -18.02 -7.39 -26.58
N GLN A 81 -18.93 -7.37 -25.61
CA GLN A 81 -20.24 -6.73 -25.72
C GLN A 81 -20.28 -5.46 -24.85
N PRO A 82 -19.90 -4.27 -25.38
CA PRO A 82 -19.94 -3.03 -24.61
C PRO A 82 -21.39 -2.61 -24.30
N VAL A 83 -21.62 -2.13 -23.08
CA VAL A 83 -22.93 -1.63 -22.61
C VAL A 83 -22.80 -0.15 -22.26
N GLY A 84 -23.69 0.68 -22.80
CA GLY A 84 -23.66 2.12 -22.60
C GLY A 84 -23.05 2.88 -23.78
N SER A 85 -22.62 4.11 -23.56
CA SER A 85 -22.03 4.96 -24.60
C SER A 85 -21.16 6.01 -23.95
N GLY A 86 -20.07 6.44 -24.60
CA GLY A 86 -19.21 7.53 -24.10
C GLY A 86 -18.11 7.07 -23.14
N THR A 87 -17.27 8.03 -22.76
CA THR A 87 -16.09 7.84 -21.91
C THR A 87 -16.38 8.21 -20.45
N PRO A 88 -15.75 7.54 -19.46
CA PRO A 88 -14.70 6.54 -19.61
C PRO A 88 -15.22 5.18 -20.11
N TYR A 89 -14.32 4.38 -20.70
CA TYR A 89 -14.56 2.97 -20.98
C TYR A 89 -14.11 2.15 -19.77
N THR A 90 -15.05 1.60 -19.01
CA THR A 90 -14.80 0.79 -17.83
C THR A 90 -14.72 -0.68 -18.20
N VAL A 91 -13.54 -1.26 -18.09
CA VAL A 91 -13.29 -2.69 -18.23
C VAL A 91 -13.50 -3.34 -16.86
N GLU A 92 -14.49 -4.22 -16.77
CA GLU A 92 -14.88 -4.89 -15.53
C GLU A 92 -14.28 -6.29 -15.49
N LEU A 93 -13.45 -6.56 -14.48
CA LEU A 93 -12.88 -7.87 -14.21
C LEU A 93 -13.70 -8.61 -13.16
N THR A 94 -13.65 -9.94 -13.20
CA THR A 94 -14.14 -10.79 -12.11
C THR A 94 -13.01 -11.08 -11.11
N PRO A 95 -13.31 -11.33 -9.82
CA PRO A 95 -12.31 -11.55 -8.76
C PRO A 95 -11.55 -12.88 -8.93
N GLN A 96 -10.60 -12.91 -9.86
CA GLN A 96 -9.79 -14.09 -10.16
C GLN A 96 -8.40 -13.67 -10.67
N THR A 97 -7.51 -14.65 -10.82
CA THR A 97 -6.19 -14.42 -11.40
C THR A 97 -6.23 -14.51 -12.93
N TYR A 98 -5.77 -13.46 -13.59
CA TYR A 98 -5.55 -13.39 -15.04
C TYR A 98 -4.06 -13.58 -15.31
N SER A 99 -3.71 -14.73 -15.88
CA SER A 99 -2.33 -15.06 -16.24
C SER A 99 -1.99 -14.54 -17.63
N LEU A 100 -0.95 -13.72 -17.73
CA LEU A 100 -0.58 -12.99 -18.96
C LEU A 100 0.85 -13.34 -19.43
N PRO A 101 1.09 -14.55 -19.97
CA PRO A 101 2.44 -15.02 -20.30
C PRO A 101 3.03 -14.48 -21.62
N ASN A 102 2.23 -13.83 -22.47
CA ASN A 102 2.62 -13.49 -23.84
C ASN A 102 2.78 -11.99 -24.07
N SER A 103 3.57 -11.61 -25.05
CA SER A 103 3.61 -10.23 -25.55
C SER A 103 2.43 -9.96 -26.50
N HIS A 104 1.74 -8.84 -26.32
CA HIS A 104 0.80 -8.27 -27.28
C HIS A 104 1.44 -7.18 -28.16
N ASN A 105 2.27 -6.30 -27.58
CA ASN A 105 2.92 -5.22 -28.33
C ASN A 105 4.33 -4.94 -27.79
N TYR A 106 5.07 -4.08 -28.50
CA TYR A 106 6.48 -3.81 -28.22
C TYR A 106 6.82 -2.32 -28.00
N TRP A 107 5.83 -1.48 -27.68
CA TRP A 107 6.07 -0.07 -27.37
C TRP A 107 7.03 0.08 -26.20
N TYR A 108 8.28 0.48 -26.49
CA TYR A 108 9.41 0.59 -25.56
C TYR A 108 9.84 -0.71 -24.86
N GLY A 109 9.42 -1.87 -25.39
CA GLY A 109 9.64 -3.19 -24.79
C GLY A 109 8.38 -4.05 -24.83
N PRO A 110 8.47 -5.35 -24.51
CA PRO A 110 7.35 -6.28 -24.58
C PRO A 110 6.28 -5.96 -23.51
N ASN A 111 5.04 -5.74 -23.97
CA ASN A 111 3.86 -5.53 -23.12
C ASN A 111 2.86 -6.67 -23.34
N ALA A 112 2.24 -7.14 -22.26
CA ALA A 112 1.26 -8.22 -22.30
C ALA A 112 -0.11 -7.77 -22.81
N LEU A 113 -0.46 -6.49 -22.65
CA LEU A 113 -1.76 -5.96 -23.05
C LEU A 113 -1.60 -4.92 -24.16
N PRO A 114 -2.67 -4.63 -24.94
CA PRO A 114 -2.64 -3.55 -25.92
C PRO A 114 -2.24 -2.22 -25.28
N PRO A 115 -1.64 -1.29 -26.04
CA PRO A 115 -1.28 0.00 -25.48
C PRO A 115 -2.55 0.80 -25.13
N ILE A 116 -2.49 1.57 -24.05
CA ILE A 116 -3.59 2.47 -23.68
C ILE A 116 -3.48 3.73 -24.52
N ALA A 117 -4.47 3.95 -25.38
CA ALA A 117 -4.51 5.07 -26.33
C ALA A 117 -5.71 6.00 -26.10
N THR A 118 -6.54 5.71 -25.09
CA THR A 118 -7.74 6.47 -24.73
C THR A 118 -7.95 6.48 -23.20
N THR A 119 -9.08 7.02 -22.74
CA THR A 119 -9.50 6.99 -21.33
C THR A 119 -10.15 5.67 -20.95
N ILE A 120 -9.43 4.83 -20.19
CA ILE A 120 -9.85 3.50 -19.75
C ILE A 120 -9.80 3.43 -18.22
N VAL A 121 -10.85 2.89 -17.60
CA VAL A 121 -10.86 2.46 -16.21
C VAL A 121 -10.83 0.94 -16.20
N ILE A 122 -9.91 0.32 -15.49
CA ILE A 122 -9.93 -1.12 -15.23
C ILE A 122 -10.40 -1.28 -13.79
N GLU A 123 -11.64 -1.71 -13.63
CA GLU A 123 -12.22 -2.10 -12.35
C GLU A 123 -11.86 -3.56 -12.09
N GLY A 124 -10.99 -3.76 -11.12
CA GLY A 124 -10.45 -5.05 -10.76
C GLY A 124 -11.41 -5.95 -10.03
N ASN A 125 -12.31 -5.38 -9.22
CA ASN A 125 -13.16 -6.14 -8.30
C ASN A 125 -12.39 -7.18 -7.44
N GLY A 126 -11.09 -6.98 -7.17
CA GLY A 126 -10.20 -7.93 -6.46
C GLY A 126 -9.42 -8.89 -7.36
N ALA A 127 -9.44 -8.70 -8.68
CA ALA A 127 -8.67 -9.49 -9.63
C ALA A 127 -7.15 -9.33 -9.44
N ILE A 128 -6.41 -10.36 -9.82
CA ILE A 128 -4.95 -10.35 -9.86
C ILE A 128 -4.51 -10.46 -11.32
N LEU A 129 -3.82 -9.44 -11.83
CA LEU A 129 -3.10 -9.54 -13.09
C LEU A 129 -1.70 -10.07 -12.78
N GLN A 130 -1.40 -11.26 -13.29
CA GLN A 130 -0.15 -11.96 -12.99
C GLN A 130 0.62 -12.21 -14.29
N ILE A 131 1.87 -11.78 -14.33
CA ILE A 131 2.84 -12.32 -15.29
C ILE A 131 3.52 -13.52 -14.60
N PRO A 132 3.34 -14.75 -15.12
CA PRO A 132 3.94 -15.93 -14.52
C PRO A 132 5.47 -15.94 -14.73
N ALA A 133 6.17 -16.80 -13.99
CA ALA A 133 7.62 -16.96 -14.16
C ALA A 133 7.99 -17.53 -15.54
N ASN A 134 7.12 -18.38 -16.10
CA ASN A 134 7.35 -19.08 -17.36
C ASN A 134 6.21 -18.82 -18.35
N ASP A 135 6.52 -18.87 -19.65
CA ASP A 135 5.56 -18.81 -20.73
C ASP A 135 4.74 -20.11 -20.82
N GLN A 136 3.79 -20.15 -21.76
CA GLN A 136 2.93 -21.32 -22.00
C GLN A 136 3.70 -22.58 -22.48
N ASN A 137 4.95 -22.42 -22.92
CA ASN A 137 5.85 -23.52 -23.29
C ASN A 137 6.81 -23.88 -22.15
N ASN A 138 6.59 -23.34 -20.95
CA ASN A 138 7.43 -23.51 -19.76
C ASN A 138 8.86 -22.93 -19.90
N ASN A 139 9.06 -21.94 -20.77
CA ASN A 139 10.31 -21.20 -20.86
C ASN A 139 10.29 -20.00 -19.90
N PRO A 140 11.40 -19.66 -19.22
CA PRO A 140 11.46 -18.48 -18.37
C PRO A 140 11.12 -17.19 -19.14
N ILE A 141 10.23 -16.36 -18.59
CA ILE A 141 9.91 -15.05 -19.16
C ILE A 141 11.05 -14.10 -18.81
N SER A 142 11.85 -13.77 -19.82
CA SER A 142 13.01 -12.90 -19.68
C SER A 142 12.64 -11.42 -19.56
N GLY A 143 11.50 -11.00 -20.13
CA GLY A 143 10.95 -9.66 -19.99
C GLY A 143 9.55 -9.55 -20.56
N LEU A 144 8.59 -9.07 -19.76
CA LEU A 144 7.23 -8.73 -20.10
C LEU A 144 6.67 -7.80 -19.02
N ARG A 145 6.07 -6.68 -19.44
CA ARG A 145 5.29 -5.79 -18.55
C ARG A 145 3.80 -5.89 -18.85
N PHE A 146 2.94 -5.32 -18.02
CA PHE A 146 1.51 -5.32 -18.27
C PHE A 146 1.11 -4.28 -19.30
N PHE A 147 1.47 -3.01 -19.04
CA PHE A 147 0.90 -1.86 -19.75
C PHE A 147 1.97 -0.91 -20.28
N TYR A 148 1.66 -0.36 -21.46
CA TYR A 148 2.20 0.90 -21.94
C TYR A 148 1.06 1.92 -21.98
N VAL A 149 1.24 3.07 -21.33
CA VAL A 149 0.27 4.19 -21.37
C VAL A 149 0.80 5.28 -22.28
N GLY A 150 0.11 5.49 -23.41
CA GLY A 150 0.53 6.41 -24.47
C GLY A 150 0.61 7.87 -24.02
N ALA A 151 1.58 8.60 -24.55
CA ALA A 151 1.75 10.03 -24.32
C ALA A 151 0.57 10.86 -24.86
N ASP A 152 0.30 12.01 -24.24
CA ASP A 152 -0.52 13.06 -24.87
C ASP A 152 0.38 13.89 -25.79
N PRO A 153 0.20 13.84 -27.13
CA PRO A 153 1.07 14.54 -28.05
C PRO A 153 0.94 16.07 -27.97
N ASN A 154 -0.06 16.59 -27.25
CA ASN A 154 -0.29 18.02 -27.07
C ASN A 154 0.16 18.54 -25.70
N ALA A 155 0.47 17.67 -24.75
CA ALA A 155 0.95 18.08 -23.44
C ALA A 155 2.39 18.62 -23.55
N PRO A 156 2.75 19.72 -22.86
CA PRO A 156 4.08 20.31 -22.97
C PRO A 156 5.24 19.36 -22.68
N ALA A 157 5.07 18.44 -21.72
CA ALA A 157 6.10 17.48 -21.31
C ALA A 157 6.37 16.39 -22.37
N THR A 158 5.37 16.06 -23.19
CA THR A 158 5.40 14.98 -24.18
C THR A 158 5.05 15.47 -25.60
N LEU A 159 5.23 16.78 -25.84
CA LEU A 159 4.88 17.43 -27.09
C LEU A 159 5.63 16.77 -28.25
N GLY A 160 4.88 16.31 -29.25
CA GLY A 160 5.46 15.64 -30.42
C GLY A 160 5.97 14.23 -30.17
N PHE A 161 5.70 13.62 -29.01
CA PHE A 161 5.98 12.20 -28.77
C PHE A 161 5.16 11.32 -29.71
N VAL A 162 5.80 10.26 -30.16
CA VAL A 162 5.16 9.23 -30.94
C VAL A 162 4.40 8.31 -30.01
N THR A 163 3.10 8.22 -30.26
CA THR A 163 2.16 7.60 -29.33
C THR A 163 1.01 6.96 -30.09
N PRO A 164 0.48 5.81 -29.63
CA PRO A 164 -0.72 5.22 -30.20
C PRO A 164 -1.97 6.06 -29.93
N GLY A 165 -1.91 6.99 -28.97
CA GLY A 165 -2.97 7.92 -28.59
C GLY A 165 -2.74 8.46 -27.18
N ALA A 166 -3.48 9.49 -26.79
CA ALA A 166 -3.40 10.06 -25.44
C ALA A 166 -3.98 9.09 -24.40
N GLY A 167 -3.10 8.31 -23.77
CA GLY A 167 -3.46 7.30 -22.80
C GLY A 167 -3.87 7.92 -21.45
N ASN A 168 -5.01 7.49 -20.92
CA ASN A 168 -5.48 7.85 -19.60
C ASN A 168 -6.03 6.60 -18.91
N LEU A 169 -5.18 5.93 -18.11
CA LEU A 169 -5.49 4.68 -17.45
C LEU A 169 -5.80 4.92 -15.97
N THR A 170 -6.96 4.46 -15.51
CA THR A 170 -7.22 4.25 -14.08
C THR A 170 -7.24 2.75 -13.78
N LEU A 171 -6.37 2.31 -12.89
CA LEU A 171 -6.37 0.98 -12.28
C LEU A 171 -7.02 1.10 -10.91
N GLN A 172 -8.08 0.33 -10.66
CA GLN A 172 -8.72 0.33 -9.34
C GLN A 172 -9.13 -1.05 -8.83
N ASN A 173 -8.91 -1.29 -7.54
CA ASN A 173 -9.26 -2.53 -6.85
C ASN A 173 -8.68 -3.81 -7.50
N LEU A 174 -7.46 -3.77 -8.05
CA LEU A 174 -6.74 -4.95 -8.52
C LEU A 174 -5.32 -5.07 -7.96
N THR A 175 -4.73 -6.25 -8.10
CA THR A 175 -3.31 -6.51 -7.86
C THR A 175 -2.56 -6.68 -9.19
N LEU A 176 -1.39 -6.06 -9.35
CA LEU A 176 -0.43 -6.35 -10.43
C LEU A 176 0.81 -7.01 -9.84
N ALA A 177 1.08 -8.24 -10.29
CA ALA A 177 2.14 -9.06 -9.72
C ALA A 177 3.07 -9.69 -10.76
N GLY A 178 4.38 -9.65 -10.49
CA GLY A 178 5.40 -10.38 -11.25
C GLY A 178 5.78 -9.80 -12.60
N GLY A 179 5.39 -8.56 -12.91
CA GLY A 179 5.86 -7.87 -14.12
C GLY A 179 7.38 -7.74 -14.12
N ARG A 180 8.02 -7.96 -15.27
CA ARG A 180 9.48 -7.98 -15.37
C ARG A 180 9.95 -7.29 -16.63
N GLN A 181 10.67 -6.17 -16.53
CA GLN A 181 11.33 -5.56 -17.70
C GLN A 181 12.83 -5.75 -17.61
N VAL A 182 13.46 -6.22 -18.69
CA VAL A 182 14.91 -6.39 -18.77
C VAL A 182 15.45 -5.65 -19.98
N GLY A 183 16.42 -4.78 -19.77
CA GLY A 183 17.16 -4.13 -20.84
C GLY A 183 17.97 -5.15 -21.64
N GLY A 184 18.13 -4.90 -22.93
CA GLY A 184 18.93 -5.73 -23.80
C GLY A 184 20.40 -5.69 -23.43
N ASN A 185 21.05 -6.85 -23.46
CA ASN A 185 22.50 -6.96 -23.35
C ASN A 185 23.21 -6.32 -24.56
N GLY A 186 24.35 -5.69 -24.34
CA GLY A 186 25.28 -5.30 -25.42
C GLY A 186 26.06 -6.51 -25.93
N GLY A 187 26.42 -6.52 -27.21
CA GLY A 187 27.38 -7.49 -27.76
C GLY A 187 28.82 -7.03 -27.51
N PHE A 188 29.72 -7.91 -27.08
CA PHE A 188 31.10 -7.52 -26.74
C PHE A 188 31.79 -6.84 -27.94
N PRO A 189 32.44 -5.66 -27.78
CA PRO A 189 32.64 -4.81 -26.58
C PRO A 189 31.67 -3.59 -26.41
N ALA A 190 30.34 -3.79 -26.38
CA ALA A 190 29.32 -2.74 -26.32
C ALA A 190 28.56 -2.66 -24.98
N GLY A 191 27.87 -1.54 -24.75
CA GLY A 191 27.13 -1.29 -23.52
C GLY A 191 25.73 -1.91 -23.47
N GLY A 192 25.24 -2.20 -22.27
CA GLY A 192 23.87 -2.72 -22.04
C GLY A 192 22.79 -1.62 -22.09
N GLY A 193 21.57 -2.00 -22.47
CA GLY A 193 20.39 -1.13 -22.50
C GLY A 193 19.65 -1.08 -21.17
N ALA A 194 18.75 -0.11 -20.98
CA ALA A 194 18.02 0.07 -19.72
C ALA A 194 16.79 -0.84 -19.61
N GLY A 195 16.49 -1.32 -18.40
CA GLY A 195 15.19 -1.89 -18.05
C GLY A 195 14.32 -0.85 -17.36
N MET A 196 13.16 -0.53 -17.92
CA MET A 196 12.29 0.55 -17.42
C MET A 196 10.85 0.07 -17.23
N GLY A 197 10.33 0.18 -16.00
CA GLY A 197 8.91 -0.08 -15.70
C GLY A 197 8.57 -1.57 -15.70
N GLY A 198 8.86 -2.27 -14.59
CA GLY A 198 8.64 -3.71 -14.53
C GLY A 198 7.17 -4.12 -14.70
N ALA A 199 6.24 -3.33 -14.17
CA ALA A 199 4.80 -3.51 -14.44
C ALA A 199 4.29 -2.57 -15.54
N ILE A 200 4.66 -1.29 -15.49
CA ILE A 200 4.09 -0.24 -16.32
C ILE A 200 5.15 0.76 -16.78
N PHE A 201 5.11 1.08 -18.07
CA PHE A 201 5.75 2.26 -18.64
C PHE A 201 4.68 3.28 -19.03
N SER A 202 4.72 4.48 -18.46
CA SER A 202 3.69 5.51 -18.67
C SER A 202 4.28 6.82 -19.17
N GLN A 203 3.70 7.33 -20.26
CA GLN A 203 3.90 8.71 -20.73
C GLN A 203 2.60 9.54 -20.72
N GLY A 204 1.47 8.89 -20.41
CA GLY A 204 0.15 9.53 -20.33
C GLY A 204 -0.26 9.81 -18.88
N ILE A 205 -1.57 9.75 -18.65
CA ILE A 205 -2.16 9.86 -17.32
C ILE A 205 -2.36 8.44 -16.75
N LEU A 206 -1.82 8.19 -15.56
CA LEU A 206 -1.96 6.94 -14.84
C LEU A 206 -2.48 7.20 -13.43
N ARG A 207 -3.58 6.55 -13.06
CA ARG A 207 -4.14 6.58 -11.71
C ARG A 207 -4.17 5.16 -11.15
N VAL A 208 -3.61 4.97 -9.97
CA VAL A 208 -3.58 3.71 -9.23
C VAL A 208 -4.35 3.94 -7.94
N VAL A 209 -5.50 3.27 -7.79
CA VAL A 209 -6.46 3.52 -6.70
C VAL A 209 -6.84 2.21 -6.02
N ASN A 210 -6.69 2.09 -4.71
CA ASN A 210 -7.00 0.84 -3.99
C ASN A 210 -6.29 -0.40 -4.57
N THR A 211 -5.11 -0.23 -5.18
CA THR A 211 -4.41 -1.26 -5.94
C THR A 211 -3.12 -1.69 -5.25
N THR A 212 -2.85 -2.99 -5.31
CA THR A 212 -1.56 -3.55 -4.89
C THR A 212 -0.65 -3.71 -6.12
N MET A 213 0.60 -3.27 -6.04
CA MET A 213 1.63 -3.71 -6.99
C MET A 213 2.76 -4.39 -6.24
N GLU A 214 2.98 -5.66 -6.56
CA GLU A 214 3.95 -6.48 -5.84
C GLU A 214 4.90 -7.26 -6.74
N ASN A 215 6.13 -7.43 -6.27
CA ASN A 215 7.14 -8.29 -6.91
C ASN A 215 7.39 -7.94 -8.39
N ASN A 216 7.25 -6.68 -8.77
CA ASN A 216 7.57 -6.22 -10.12
C ASN A 216 9.03 -5.80 -10.20
N ILE A 217 9.70 -6.13 -11.30
CA ILE A 217 11.15 -6.06 -11.42
C ILE A 217 11.56 -5.32 -12.69
N ALA A 218 12.43 -4.32 -12.56
CA ALA A 218 13.13 -3.70 -13.67
C ALA A 218 14.62 -4.01 -13.57
N THR A 219 15.23 -4.57 -14.62
CA THR A 219 16.65 -4.95 -14.64
C THR A 219 17.36 -4.35 -15.86
N GLY A 220 18.50 -3.70 -15.65
CA GLY A 220 19.34 -3.24 -16.75
C GLY A 220 20.03 -4.38 -17.49
N GLY A 221 20.31 -4.16 -18.77
CA GLY A 221 21.02 -5.11 -19.62
C GLY A 221 22.49 -5.24 -19.25
N LEU A 222 23.03 -6.44 -19.46
CA LEU A 222 24.43 -6.76 -19.19
C LEU A 222 25.35 -6.19 -20.27
N SER A 223 26.64 -6.06 -19.94
CA SER A 223 27.71 -5.73 -20.90
C SER A 223 28.51 -6.97 -21.35
N ASP A 224 27.93 -8.17 -21.24
CA ASP A 224 28.64 -9.45 -21.18
C ASP A 224 29.19 -10.01 -22.51
N SER A 225 30.35 -10.65 -22.39
CA SER A 225 31.14 -11.51 -23.31
C SER A 225 30.53 -12.87 -23.70
N SER A 226 29.45 -13.33 -23.04
CA SER A 226 28.91 -14.69 -23.24
C SER A 226 28.04 -14.86 -24.50
N TYR A 227 27.63 -13.78 -25.15
CA TYR A 227 27.01 -13.84 -26.48
C TYR A 227 28.10 -14.12 -27.53
N ALA A 228 28.37 -15.40 -27.78
CA ALA A 228 29.46 -15.86 -28.65
C ALA A 228 29.23 -15.50 -30.13
N GLY A 229 29.61 -14.28 -30.54
CA GLY A 229 29.77 -13.87 -31.94
C GLY A 229 30.23 -12.41 -32.03
N GLU A 230 31.07 -12.11 -33.01
CA GLU A 230 31.93 -10.90 -33.13
C GLU A 230 31.20 -9.55 -33.34
N GLY A 231 29.99 -9.36 -32.79
CA GLY A 231 29.18 -8.16 -32.99
C GLY A 231 29.23 -7.18 -31.81
N ALA A 232 29.61 -5.94 -32.09
CA ALA A 232 29.80 -4.86 -31.10
C ALA A 232 28.65 -3.82 -31.08
N GLY A 233 27.41 -4.26 -31.24
CA GLY A 233 26.22 -3.41 -31.12
C GLY A 233 25.73 -3.30 -29.67
N GLY A 234 25.36 -2.09 -29.23
CA GLY A 234 24.83 -1.89 -27.87
C GLY A 234 23.45 -2.55 -27.66
N GLY A 235 23.04 -2.72 -26.40
CA GLY A 235 21.72 -3.20 -26.05
C GLY A 235 20.65 -2.10 -26.06
N GLY A 236 19.42 -2.42 -26.46
CA GLY A 236 18.27 -1.51 -26.40
C GLY A 236 17.36 -1.79 -25.20
N MET A 237 16.24 -1.09 -25.07
CA MET A 237 15.30 -1.32 -23.95
C MET A 237 14.57 -2.66 -24.01
N GLY A 238 14.35 -3.21 -25.21
CA GLY A 238 13.57 -4.43 -25.42
C GLY A 238 14.25 -5.48 -26.28
N GLN A 239 15.48 -5.23 -26.74
CA GLN A 239 16.24 -6.18 -27.56
C GLN A 239 17.74 -6.11 -27.25
N HIS A 240 18.39 -7.27 -27.28
CA HIS A 240 19.84 -7.39 -27.27
C HIS A 240 20.47 -6.75 -28.53
N GLY A 241 21.70 -6.28 -28.42
CA GLY A 241 22.57 -6.13 -29.58
C GLY A 241 22.88 -7.50 -30.20
N ASN A 242 23.19 -7.55 -31.51
CA ASN A 242 23.40 -8.82 -32.19
C ASN A 242 24.85 -9.03 -32.70
N GLN A 243 25.12 -10.26 -33.14
CA GLN A 243 26.43 -10.71 -33.63
C GLN A 243 26.87 -10.10 -34.96
N LEU A 244 25.98 -9.36 -35.64
CA LEU A 244 26.26 -8.66 -36.89
C LEU A 244 26.58 -7.17 -36.65
N GLY A 245 26.72 -6.76 -35.39
CA GLY A 245 27.03 -5.37 -35.00
C GLY A 245 25.82 -4.44 -34.95
N TRP A 246 24.59 -4.98 -34.95
CA TRP A 246 23.39 -4.18 -34.89
C TRP A 246 23.06 -3.83 -33.44
N GLY A 247 22.80 -2.56 -33.19
CA GLY A 247 22.28 -2.10 -31.90
C GLY A 247 20.87 -2.63 -31.64
N GLY A 248 20.57 -2.95 -30.39
CA GLY A 248 19.23 -3.31 -29.95
C GLY A 248 18.25 -2.14 -30.02
N GLY A 249 17.02 -2.43 -30.45
CA GLY A 249 15.93 -1.45 -30.51
C GLY A 249 15.14 -1.31 -29.20
N PHE A 250 14.15 -0.42 -29.23
CA PHE A 250 13.20 -0.25 -28.13
C PHE A 250 12.31 -1.47 -27.90
N GLY A 251 12.04 -2.28 -28.93
CA GLY A 251 11.17 -3.45 -28.81
C GLY A 251 11.45 -4.52 -29.87
N GLY A 252 11.01 -5.77 -29.61
CA GLY A 252 11.14 -6.99 -30.41
C GLY A 252 10.48 -6.97 -31.80
N THR A 253 10.86 -7.89 -32.70
CA THR A 253 10.13 -8.13 -33.96
C THR A 253 8.87 -8.97 -33.69
N LEU A 254 7.70 -8.55 -34.18
CA LEU A 254 6.56 -9.46 -34.34
C LEU A 254 6.84 -10.37 -35.54
N THR A 255 6.80 -11.69 -35.35
CA THR A 255 6.95 -12.64 -36.44
C THR A 255 5.86 -12.42 -37.49
N SER A 256 6.25 -12.36 -38.76
CA SER A 256 5.48 -11.75 -39.86
C SER A 256 4.37 -12.61 -40.45
N SER A 257 3.50 -13.22 -39.65
CA SER A 257 2.46 -14.12 -40.16
C SER A 257 1.03 -13.61 -40.02
N VAL A 258 0.77 -12.30 -39.91
CA VAL A 258 -0.58 -11.83 -39.56
C VAL A 258 -1.00 -10.56 -40.29
N GLY A 259 -2.06 -10.69 -41.10
CA GLY A 259 -2.62 -9.65 -41.96
C GLY A 259 -3.69 -8.81 -41.27
N GLY A 260 -3.55 -7.49 -41.38
CA GLY A 260 -4.44 -6.43 -40.92
C GLY A 260 -3.75 -5.07 -41.12
N PRO A 261 -4.45 -3.92 -41.21
CA PRO A 261 -3.92 -2.68 -41.79
C PRO A 261 -2.87 -1.95 -40.95
N PHE A 262 -2.41 -2.53 -39.84
CA PHE A 262 -1.21 -2.07 -39.15
C PHE A 262 0.00 -2.65 -39.89
N THR A 263 0.53 -1.85 -40.81
CA THR A 263 1.72 -2.18 -41.60
C THR A 263 2.80 -2.76 -40.69
N ALA A 264 3.26 -3.96 -41.04
CA ALA A 264 4.29 -4.72 -40.36
C ALA A 264 5.31 -3.82 -39.64
N LEU A 265 5.26 -3.87 -38.31
CA LEU A 265 6.30 -3.36 -37.42
C LEU A 265 7.66 -3.79 -37.96
N SER A 266 8.60 -2.84 -37.98
CA SER A 266 9.89 -2.97 -38.64
C SER A 266 10.53 -4.32 -38.29
N LYS A 267 10.54 -5.23 -39.27
CA LYS A 267 11.62 -6.21 -39.30
C LYS A 267 12.89 -5.36 -39.22
N GLY A 268 13.80 -5.68 -38.31
CA GLY A 268 15.20 -5.68 -38.71
C GLY A 268 15.27 -6.65 -39.89
N ALA A 269 15.04 -6.15 -41.12
CA ALA A 269 15.14 -7.00 -42.29
C ALA A 269 16.56 -7.57 -42.28
N PRO A 270 16.76 -8.88 -42.52
CA PRO A 270 18.10 -9.43 -42.64
C PRO A 270 18.82 -8.73 -43.78
N GLY A 271 19.62 -7.72 -43.46
CA GLY A 271 20.49 -7.02 -44.39
C GLY A 271 21.49 -8.04 -44.90
N LYS A 272 21.54 -8.21 -46.22
CA LYS A 272 22.27 -9.30 -46.89
C LYS A 272 23.80 -9.14 -46.87
N LEU A 273 24.39 -8.19 -46.12
CA LEU A 273 25.82 -7.82 -46.17
C LEU A 273 26.35 -7.29 -44.80
N PRO A 274 27.68 -7.35 -44.53
CA PRO A 274 28.25 -7.25 -43.17
C PRO A 274 28.46 -5.82 -42.57
N ASN A 275 28.04 -4.73 -43.21
CA ASN A 275 28.51 -3.36 -42.86
C ASN A 275 27.39 -2.34 -42.55
N TRP A 276 26.42 -2.67 -41.69
CA TRP A 276 25.22 -1.84 -41.48
C TRP A 276 25.14 -1.24 -40.07
N SER A 277 24.83 0.05 -39.99
CA SER A 277 24.75 0.82 -38.74
C SER A 277 23.33 0.81 -38.16
N GLY A 278 23.14 0.38 -36.91
CA GLY A 278 21.87 0.35 -36.18
C GLY A 278 21.17 1.72 -36.06
N GLY A 279 19.84 1.68 -36.05
CA GLY A 279 18.95 2.84 -36.04
C GLY A 279 18.17 2.95 -34.73
N GLY A 280 18.30 4.10 -34.07
CA GLY A 280 17.41 4.49 -32.99
C GLY A 280 16.17 5.22 -33.49
N ALA A 281 15.03 5.04 -32.82
CA ALA A 281 13.95 6.04 -32.83
C ALA A 281 14.12 6.87 -31.55
N GLY A 282 13.74 8.14 -31.55
CA GLY A 282 13.51 8.89 -30.31
C GLY A 282 12.06 8.77 -29.84
N PHE A 283 11.74 9.40 -28.72
CA PHE A 283 10.36 9.46 -28.25
C PHE A 283 9.56 10.45 -29.11
N GLY A 284 10.17 11.55 -29.57
CA GLY A 284 9.57 12.60 -30.38
C GLY A 284 9.80 12.49 -31.90
N LEU A 285 8.90 13.11 -32.69
CA LEU A 285 9.02 13.24 -34.15
C LEU A 285 10.26 14.02 -34.60
N THR A 286 10.82 14.86 -33.73
CA THR A 286 12.03 15.67 -33.96
C THR A 286 13.28 15.07 -33.31
N ASP A 287 13.13 14.03 -32.48
CA ASP A 287 14.26 13.33 -31.83
C ASP A 287 15.00 12.39 -32.82
N ASN A 288 14.68 12.50 -34.10
CA ASN A 288 15.40 11.90 -35.22
C ASN A 288 16.53 12.86 -35.56
N GLY A 289 17.77 12.52 -35.22
CA GLY A 289 18.81 13.54 -35.22
C GLY A 289 18.98 14.21 -36.59
N ASN A 290 19.05 15.54 -36.54
CA ASN A 290 19.14 16.38 -37.72
C ASN A 290 20.53 16.25 -38.38
N SER A 291 20.53 16.26 -39.72
CA SER A 291 21.65 16.35 -40.67
C SER A 291 22.40 15.07 -41.09
N ASN A 292 22.17 14.66 -42.34
CA ASN A 292 23.07 13.88 -43.23
C ASN A 292 23.29 12.36 -43.02
N GLY A 293 22.62 11.70 -42.07
CA GLY A 293 22.62 10.23 -41.91
C GLY A 293 21.28 9.57 -42.27
N THR A 294 21.29 8.60 -43.19
CA THR A 294 20.11 7.87 -43.72
C THR A 294 19.68 6.67 -42.86
N GLY A 295 20.09 6.62 -41.58
CA GLY A 295 19.99 5.43 -40.72
C GLY A 295 19.12 5.54 -39.46
N GLY A 296 18.43 6.66 -39.27
CA GLY A 296 17.29 6.71 -38.36
C GLY A 296 16.10 6.04 -39.07
N GLY A 297 15.39 5.14 -38.41
CA GLY A 297 14.19 4.59 -39.02
C GLY A 297 12.96 5.43 -38.78
N ALA A 298 11.79 4.85 -39.02
CA ALA A 298 10.54 5.60 -39.05
C ALA A 298 10.31 6.33 -37.71
N PRO A 299 9.73 7.54 -37.73
CA PRO A 299 9.35 8.30 -36.54
C PRO A 299 8.10 7.68 -35.88
N ASP A 300 8.06 6.34 -35.76
CA ASP A 300 6.94 5.56 -35.24
C ASP A 300 7.11 5.18 -33.76
N GLY A 301 8.18 5.67 -33.10
CA GLY A 301 8.45 5.45 -31.68
C GLY A 301 8.87 4.02 -31.33
N LEU A 302 9.08 3.16 -32.33
CA LEU A 302 9.31 1.72 -32.14
C LEU A 302 10.76 1.31 -32.44
N GLY A 303 11.56 2.24 -32.95
CA GLY A 303 12.96 2.00 -33.32
C GLY A 303 13.14 1.90 -34.83
N GLY A 304 14.34 2.24 -35.30
CA GLY A 304 14.59 2.43 -36.71
C GLY A 304 15.45 1.37 -37.40
N GLN A 305 15.22 1.13 -38.69
CA GLN A 305 16.16 0.37 -39.52
C GLN A 305 17.44 1.17 -39.72
N GLY A 306 18.56 0.51 -39.49
CA GLY A 306 19.87 1.00 -39.89
C GLY A 306 19.98 1.28 -41.39
N SER A 307 20.80 2.24 -41.80
CA SER A 307 20.97 2.56 -43.22
C SER A 307 21.90 1.58 -43.95
N PRO A 308 21.57 1.19 -45.21
CA PRO A 308 22.50 0.47 -46.07
C PRO A 308 23.65 1.32 -46.63
N THR A 309 23.62 2.65 -46.49
CA THR A 309 24.61 3.55 -47.13
C THR A 309 25.79 3.96 -46.23
N GLY A 310 26.08 3.18 -45.18
CA GLY A 310 27.34 3.31 -44.44
C GLY A 310 27.54 4.66 -43.73
N LYS A 311 26.50 5.19 -43.07
CA LYS A 311 26.63 6.27 -42.09
C LYS A 311 25.80 5.93 -40.86
N ALA A 312 26.39 6.05 -39.67
CA ALA A 312 25.67 5.89 -38.41
C ALA A 312 24.42 6.79 -38.39
N GLY A 313 23.26 6.20 -38.15
CA GLY A 313 22.01 6.94 -38.00
C GLY A 313 21.99 7.72 -36.69
N HIS A 314 21.44 8.93 -36.70
CA HIS A 314 21.16 9.67 -35.49
C HIS A 314 19.83 9.20 -34.90
N GLY A 315 19.82 8.65 -33.69
CA GLY A 315 18.57 8.19 -33.06
C GLY A 315 18.78 7.61 -31.67
N SER A 316 17.69 7.42 -30.92
CA SER A 316 17.78 7.10 -29.49
C SER A 316 17.97 5.61 -29.13
N GLY A 317 18.45 4.82 -30.08
CA GLY A 317 18.71 3.38 -29.95
C GLY A 317 20.17 3.10 -29.66
N ALA A 318 20.52 1.83 -29.56
CA ALA A 318 21.90 1.44 -29.33
C ALA A 318 22.83 1.74 -30.52
N GLY A 319 24.06 2.14 -30.21
CA GLY A 319 25.10 2.39 -31.22
C GLY A 319 25.53 1.14 -31.98
N ALA A 320 26.08 1.34 -33.19
CA ALA A 320 26.54 0.27 -34.07
C ALA A 320 27.95 0.49 -34.63
N ILE A 321 28.48 -0.56 -35.28
CA ILE A 321 29.83 -0.62 -35.86
C ILE A 321 29.93 0.11 -37.20
N TYR A 322 31.00 0.89 -37.39
CA TYR A 322 31.41 1.43 -38.69
C TYR A 322 32.88 1.09 -39.03
N TYR A 323 33.15 0.80 -40.31
CA TYR A 323 34.47 0.60 -40.92
C TYR A 323 34.73 1.72 -41.93
N GLY A 324 35.58 2.71 -41.61
CA GLY A 324 35.93 3.83 -42.50
C GLY A 324 35.78 5.21 -41.86
N GLN A 325 36.30 6.26 -42.51
CA GLN A 325 36.59 7.57 -41.90
C GLN A 325 35.39 8.31 -41.24
N ASN A 326 35.70 9.02 -40.15
CA ASN A 326 34.94 10.06 -39.41
C ASN A 326 33.51 10.34 -39.88
N SER A 327 32.54 9.60 -39.34
CA SER A 327 31.12 9.92 -39.46
C SER A 327 30.55 10.28 -38.07
N ASP A 328 30.29 11.56 -37.84
CA ASP A 328 29.72 12.07 -36.58
C ASP A 328 28.29 11.55 -36.41
N GLY A 329 28.06 10.66 -35.43
CA GLY A 329 26.73 10.13 -35.09
C GLY A 329 26.30 10.63 -33.72
N TYR A 330 25.46 11.67 -33.67
CA TYR A 330 24.85 12.17 -32.43
C TYR A 330 23.76 11.23 -31.89
N GLY A 331 23.82 10.89 -30.60
CA GLY A 331 22.67 10.33 -29.88
C GLY A 331 21.55 11.37 -29.75
N GLY A 332 20.29 10.92 -29.66
CA GLY A 332 19.10 11.78 -29.60
C GLY A 332 19.06 12.77 -28.42
N ASP A 333 18.15 13.74 -28.48
CA ASP A 333 18.13 14.96 -27.63
C ASP A 333 18.03 14.71 -26.11
N PHE A 334 17.52 13.55 -25.68
CA PHE A 334 17.54 13.13 -24.28
C PHE A 334 18.86 12.43 -23.92
N GLY A 335 19.89 13.27 -23.74
CA GLY A 335 21.25 12.82 -23.53
C GLY A 335 21.90 12.54 -24.87
N ALA A 336 22.61 13.54 -25.38
CA ALA A 336 23.50 13.38 -26.51
C ALA A 336 24.54 12.30 -26.15
N GLY A 337 24.25 11.05 -26.50
CA GLY A 337 25.25 10.01 -26.67
C GLY A 337 26.37 10.64 -27.48
N GLY A 338 27.59 10.59 -26.95
CA GLY A 338 28.68 11.56 -27.21
C GLY A 338 28.89 12.00 -28.66
N ARG A 339 29.67 13.07 -28.86
CA ARG A 339 30.01 13.67 -30.17
C ARG A 339 30.72 12.72 -31.17
N TYR A 340 30.83 11.44 -30.85
CA TYR A 340 31.60 10.44 -31.57
C TYR A 340 30.66 9.32 -32.10
N PRO A 341 31.01 8.65 -33.21
CA PRO A 341 30.18 7.64 -33.86
C PRO A 341 29.73 6.55 -32.87
N GLY A 342 28.43 6.23 -32.88
CA GLY A 342 27.87 5.10 -32.13
C GLY A 342 27.35 5.42 -30.72
N GLY A 343 27.06 6.68 -30.38
CA GLY A 343 26.37 7.04 -29.13
C GLY A 343 24.96 6.46 -29.04
N GLY A 344 24.58 5.92 -27.88
CA GLY A 344 23.21 5.48 -27.60
C GLY A 344 22.32 6.65 -27.16
N GLY A 345 21.02 6.60 -27.45
CA GLY A 345 20.05 7.50 -26.79
C GLY A 345 19.33 6.83 -25.63
N VAL A 346 18.18 7.39 -25.21
CA VAL A 346 17.49 6.94 -24.00
C VAL A 346 17.29 5.43 -23.99
N GLY A 347 17.77 4.75 -22.96
CA GLY A 347 17.67 3.31 -22.78
C GLY A 347 18.57 2.47 -23.69
N GLY A 348 19.31 3.09 -24.62
CA GLY A 348 20.26 2.44 -25.52
C GLY A 348 21.71 2.50 -25.03
N GLY A 349 22.40 1.36 -25.07
CA GLY A 349 23.83 1.26 -24.82
C GLY A 349 24.67 1.81 -25.97
N GLY A 350 25.88 2.29 -25.64
CA GLY A 350 26.85 2.76 -26.63
C GLY A 350 27.46 1.59 -27.42
N GLY A 351 27.66 1.80 -28.73
CA GLY A 351 28.40 0.88 -29.61
C GLY A 351 29.89 1.23 -29.71
N ILE A 352 30.60 0.68 -30.69
CA ILE A 352 32.00 1.02 -30.99
C ILE A 352 32.26 1.09 -32.50
N SER A 353 33.35 1.73 -32.94
CA SER A 353 33.77 1.80 -34.34
C SER A 353 35.18 1.25 -34.56
N TYR A 354 35.42 0.60 -35.71
CA TYR A 354 36.71 0.03 -36.09
C TYR A 354 37.32 0.77 -37.28
N ASP A 355 38.65 0.86 -37.35
CA ASP A 355 39.32 1.18 -38.61
C ASP A 355 39.30 -0.02 -39.58
N PRO A 356 39.66 0.18 -40.86
CA PRO A 356 39.76 -0.90 -41.84
C PRO A 356 40.71 -2.05 -41.46
N ASP A 357 41.63 -1.82 -40.52
CA ASP A 357 42.59 -2.81 -40.03
C ASP A 357 42.06 -3.58 -38.79
N GLY A 358 40.84 -3.30 -38.35
CA GLY A 358 40.16 -3.99 -37.25
C GLY A 358 40.51 -3.46 -35.85
N VAL A 359 41.12 -2.28 -35.76
CA VAL A 359 41.47 -1.61 -34.50
C VAL A 359 40.32 -0.69 -34.07
N VAL A 360 39.97 -0.70 -32.77
CA VAL A 360 38.94 0.19 -32.21
C VAL A 360 39.43 1.64 -32.27
N THR A 361 38.73 2.49 -33.01
CA THR A 361 39.11 3.91 -33.16
C THR A 361 38.26 4.86 -32.33
N GLN A 362 36.97 4.56 -32.10
CA GLN A 362 36.05 5.41 -31.33
C GLN A 362 35.02 4.56 -30.57
N VAL A 363 34.55 5.05 -29.42
CA VAL A 363 33.55 4.38 -28.57
C VAL A 363 32.30 5.24 -28.41
N GLY A 364 31.12 4.64 -28.42
CA GLY A 364 29.87 5.31 -28.15
C GLY A 364 29.63 5.48 -26.65
N GLY A 365 29.26 6.69 -26.23
CA GLY A 365 28.65 6.87 -24.90
C GLY A 365 27.26 6.23 -24.84
N GLY A 366 26.85 5.74 -23.68
CA GLY A 366 25.47 5.30 -23.47
C GLY A 366 24.52 6.49 -23.33
N GLY A 367 23.24 6.32 -23.66
CA GLY A 367 22.23 7.35 -23.39
C GLY A 367 21.64 7.24 -21.99
N PHE A 368 20.54 7.94 -21.70
CA PHE A 368 19.89 7.88 -20.38
C PHE A 368 19.56 6.42 -19.99
N GLY A 369 20.18 5.90 -18.94
CA GLY A 369 20.05 4.51 -18.49
C GLY A 369 20.84 3.48 -19.29
N GLY A 370 21.47 3.84 -20.40
CA GLY A 370 22.31 2.94 -21.19
C GLY A 370 23.78 2.99 -20.77
N GLY A 371 24.45 1.84 -20.76
CA GLY A 371 25.88 1.77 -20.49
C GLY A 371 26.73 2.22 -21.67
N SER A 372 27.96 2.68 -21.42
CA SER A 372 28.91 3.04 -22.49
C SER A 372 29.58 1.81 -23.14
N GLY A 373 29.97 1.91 -24.41
CA GLY A 373 30.91 0.97 -25.05
C GLY A 373 32.35 1.13 -24.51
N GLY A 374 33.26 0.20 -24.82
CA GLY A 374 34.65 0.25 -24.34
C GLY A 374 35.70 0.26 -25.46
N GLY A 375 36.86 0.89 -25.22
CA GLY A 375 37.91 1.08 -26.23
C GLY A 375 39.20 1.71 -25.69
N TYR A 376 40.23 1.74 -26.55
CA TYR A 376 41.64 1.92 -26.16
C TYR A 376 42.08 3.39 -25.97
N GLU A 377 41.48 4.36 -26.68
CA GLU A 377 42.04 5.74 -26.75
C GLU A 377 41.10 6.90 -26.38
N ILE A 378 39.78 6.70 -26.25
CA ILE A 378 38.84 7.82 -26.04
C ILE A 378 37.83 7.50 -24.93
N SER A 379 37.82 8.28 -23.86
CA SER A 379 36.87 8.16 -22.75
C SER A 379 35.53 8.82 -23.12
N ASN A 380 34.51 8.03 -23.46
CA ASN A 380 33.15 8.55 -23.59
C ASN A 380 32.28 8.08 -22.42
N GLY A 381 31.73 9.03 -21.67
CA GLY A 381 30.93 8.76 -20.49
C GLY A 381 29.64 7.99 -20.78
N ALA A 382 29.18 7.22 -19.79
CA ALA A 382 27.83 6.67 -19.82
C ALA A 382 26.79 7.77 -19.54
N GLY A 383 25.60 7.58 -20.09
CA GLY A 383 24.47 8.44 -19.76
C GLY A 383 24.01 8.20 -18.31
N PHE A 384 23.05 9.02 -17.88
CA PHE A 384 22.53 8.98 -16.50
C PHE A 384 22.18 7.55 -16.06
N GLY A 385 22.77 7.07 -14.97
CA GLY A 385 22.53 5.73 -14.43
C GLY A 385 23.17 4.56 -15.20
N GLY A 386 23.75 4.80 -16.37
CA GLY A 386 24.51 3.78 -17.10
C GLY A 386 25.87 3.53 -16.46
N GLY A 387 26.36 2.29 -16.58
CA GLY A 387 27.70 1.93 -16.17
C GLY A 387 28.76 2.60 -17.04
N TRP A 388 29.82 3.11 -16.42
CA TRP A 388 30.92 3.81 -17.09
C TRP A 388 32.09 2.88 -17.40
N ALA A 389 32.49 2.80 -18.67
CA ALA A 389 33.71 2.12 -19.10
C ALA A 389 34.99 2.89 -18.68
N CYS A 390 36.03 2.19 -18.22
CA CYS A 390 37.30 2.76 -17.71
C CYS A 390 38.47 2.65 -18.72
N GLN A 391 39.43 3.60 -18.66
CA GLN A 391 40.64 3.70 -19.50
C GLN A 391 41.92 3.17 -18.80
N VAL A 392 42.56 2.16 -19.42
CA VAL A 392 44.00 1.73 -19.50
C VAL A 392 44.96 1.79 -18.27
N THR A 393 44.66 2.36 -17.11
CA THR A 393 45.61 2.34 -15.95
C THR A 393 45.53 1.06 -15.11
N CYS A 394 45.10 -0.06 -15.69
CA CYS A 394 45.05 -1.38 -15.06
C CYS A 394 45.83 -2.40 -15.92
N SER A 395 47.14 -2.48 -15.67
CA SER A 395 48.11 -3.44 -16.21
C SER A 395 48.65 -3.21 -17.64
N ASN A 396 49.89 -2.74 -17.67
CA ASN A 396 50.69 -2.39 -18.83
C ASN A 396 51.35 -3.64 -19.49
N THR A 397 50.55 -4.65 -19.84
CA THR A 397 51.06 -5.85 -20.52
C THR A 397 50.14 -6.25 -21.67
N TYR A 398 50.54 -5.85 -22.87
CA TYR A 398 49.91 -6.18 -24.13
C TYR A 398 50.23 -7.63 -24.54
N THR A 399 49.23 -8.50 -24.49
CA THR A 399 48.99 -9.60 -25.45
C THR A 399 47.56 -10.12 -25.25
N SER A 400 46.80 -10.25 -26.34
CA SER A 400 45.50 -10.95 -26.49
C SER A 400 44.26 -10.40 -25.75
N TYR A 401 43.29 -9.85 -26.50
CA TYR A 401 41.81 -9.88 -26.32
C TYR A 401 41.15 -9.87 -24.92
N GLY A 402 41.83 -9.48 -23.84
CA GLY A 402 41.29 -9.62 -22.48
C GLY A 402 41.62 -8.42 -21.61
N GLY A 403 40.61 -7.57 -21.37
CA GLY A 403 40.62 -6.63 -20.25
C GLY A 403 40.21 -5.20 -20.55
N SER A 404 39.00 -4.97 -21.09
CA SER A 404 38.36 -3.65 -21.11
C SER A 404 37.03 -3.70 -20.38
N ALA A 405 36.75 -2.70 -19.54
CA ALA A 405 35.53 -2.58 -18.75
C ALA A 405 34.42 -1.93 -19.59
N PHE A 406 33.20 -2.49 -19.58
CA PHE A 406 32.07 -2.02 -20.40
C PHE A 406 30.86 -1.69 -19.54
N GLY A 407 30.15 -0.64 -19.92
CA GLY A 407 29.00 -0.16 -19.19
C GLY A 407 27.78 -1.07 -19.31
N ALA A 408 27.20 -1.47 -18.19
CA ALA A 408 25.88 -2.10 -18.18
C ALA A 408 24.76 -1.06 -18.07
N GLY A 409 23.54 -1.45 -18.47
CA GLY A 409 22.37 -0.58 -18.42
C GLY A 409 21.77 -0.50 -17.01
N ALA A 410 20.94 0.51 -16.77
CA ALA A 410 20.25 0.73 -15.50
C ALA A 410 18.93 -0.04 -15.41
N GLY A 411 18.54 -0.40 -14.19
CA GLY A 411 17.16 -0.79 -13.86
C GLY A 411 16.42 0.38 -13.23
N MET A 412 15.24 0.72 -13.76
CA MET A 412 14.48 1.90 -13.34
C MET A 412 12.99 1.60 -13.19
N GLY A 413 12.40 1.90 -12.04
CA GLY A 413 10.94 1.79 -11.85
C GLY A 413 10.50 0.33 -11.79
N GLY A 414 10.79 -0.37 -10.71
CA GLY A 414 10.46 -1.80 -10.60
C GLY A 414 8.98 -2.08 -10.80
N ALA A 415 8.09 -1.22 -10.26
CA ALA A 415 6.68 -1.23 -10.65
C ALA A 415 6.42 -0.28 -11.83
N ILE A 416 6.67 1.02 -11.66
CA ILE A 416 6.24 2.05 -12.60
C ILE A 416 7.43 2.91 -13.03
N PHE A 417 7.56 3.09 -14.35
CA PHE A 417 8.38 4.14 -14.95
C PHE A 417 7.46 5.20 -15.56
N ASN A 418 7.43 6.39 -14.95
CA ASN A 418 6.67 7.55 -15.42
C ASN A 418 7.60 8.53 -16.14
N HIS A 419 7.34 8.82 -17.41
CA HIS A 419 8.17 9.68 -18.25
C HIS A 419 7.35 10.79 -18.90
N GLY A 420 7.48 12.02 -18.42
CA GLY A 420 6.70 13.17 -18.90
C GLY A 420 5.21 13.11 -18.55
N GLY A 421 4.72 11.96 -18.11
CA GLY A 421 3.32 11.71 -17.75
C GLY A 421 2.95 12.15 -16.34
N SER A 422 1.67 11.94 -16.02
CA SER A 422 1.10 12.22 -14.70
C SER A 422 0.66 10.93 -14.00
N LEU A 423 1.28 10.62 -12.87
CA LEU A 423 0.96 9.49 -12.01
C LEU A 423 0.26 9.97 -10.74
N THR A 424 -0.87 9.35 -10.41
CA THR A 424 -1.53 9.45 -9.10
C THR A 424 -1.58 8.07 -8.45
N VAL A 425 -1.11 7.97 -7.20
CA VAL A 425 -1.21 6.77 -6.37
C VAL A 425 -2.05 7.13 -5.14
N LEU A 426 -3.21 6.50 -5.01
CA LEU A 426 -4.18 6.79 -3.95
C LEU A 426 -4.60 5.50 -3.27
N ASN A 427 -4.61 5.47 -1.93
CA ASN A 427 -5.06 4.30 -1.16
C ASN A 427 -4.42 2.98 -1.62
N SER A 428 -3.16 3.01 -2.04
CA SER A 428 -2.55 1.87 -2.74
C SER A 428 -1.33 1.36 -2.00
N THR A 429 -1.01 0.07 -2.18
CA THR A 429 0.17 -0.55 -1.59
C THR A 429 1.13 -1.02 -2.67
N LEU A 430 2.34 -0.50 -2.69
CA LEU A 430 3.40 -0.90 -3.61
C LEU A 430 4.51 -1.54 -2.78
N SER A 431 4.65 -2.86 -2.84
CA SER A 431 5.54 -3.60 -1.94
C SER A 431 6.37 -4.66 -2.66
N GLY A 432 7.62 -4.86 -2.25
CA GLY A 432 8.48 -5.91 -2.82
C GLY A 432 8.90 -5.67 -4.28
N ASN A 433 8.73 -4.45 -4.81
CA ASN A 433 9.16 -4.13 -6.18
C ASN A 433 10.68 -3.84 -6.20
N SER A 434 11.34 -4.14 -7.31
CA SER A 434 12.81 -4.08 -7.41
C SER A 434 13.30 -3.41 -8.69
N ALA A 435 14.31 -2.55 -8.55
CA ALA A 435 15.06 -1.99 -9.68
C ALA A 435 16.55 -2.33 -9.55
N THR A 436 17.09 -3.08 -10.51
CA THR A 436 18.45 -3.61 -10.46
C THR A 436 19.25 -3.20 -11.70
N GLY A 437 20.41 -2.58 -11.51
CA GLY A 437 21.34 -2.32 -12.60
C GLY A 437 21.94 -3.59 -13.18
N GLY A 438 22.20 -3.60 -14.49
CA GLY A 438 22.85 -4.72 -15.16
C GLY A 438 24.30 -4.88 -14.68
N ALA A 439 24.81 -6.11 -14.68
CA ALA A 439 26.21 -6.35 -14.34
C ALA A 439 27.14 -5.94 -15.49
N GLY A 440 28.12 -5.11 -15.17
CA GLY A 440 29.19 -4.70 -16.09
C GLY A 440 30.50 -5.41 -15.80
N THR A 441 31.40 -5.47 -16.78
CA THR A 441 32.77 -5.96 -16.58
C THR A 441 33.63 -4.87 -15.92
N GLY A 442 34.67 -5.27 -15.17
CA GLY A 442 35.63 -4.32 -14.58
C GLY A 442 35.03 -3.27 -13.64
N GLY A 443 33.88 -3.57 -13.02
CA GLY A 443 33.18 -2.66 -12.11
C GLY A 443 32.39 -1.55 -12.81
N SER A 444 31.89 -1.80 -14.01
CA SER A 444 31.11 -0.84 -14.80
C SER A 444 29.61 -1.18 -14.79
N GLY A 445 29.07 -1.60 -13.64
CA GLY A 445 27.66 -1.93 -13.48
C GLY A 445 26.73 -0.74 -13.68
N GLY A 446 25.51 -0.99 -14.15
CA GLY A 446 24.49 0.05 -14.22
C GLY A 446 23.87 0.35 -12.86
N ALA A 447 23.07 1.41 -12.78
CA ALA A 447 22.40 1.81 -11.55
C ALA A 447 21.05 1.12 -11.34
N GLY A 448 20.59 1.06 -10.09
CA GLY A 448 19.23 0.67 -9.71
C GLY A 448 18.46 1.85 -9.12
N PHE A 449 17.38 2.30 -9.75
CA PHE A 449 16.63 3.46 -9.29
C PHE A 449 15.13 3.23 -9.24
N GLY A 450 14.46 3.72 -8.20
CA GLY A 450 12.99 3.67 -8.18
C GLY A 450 12.47 2.24 -8.05
N GLY A 451 12.72 1.56 -6.93
CA GLY A 451 12.31 0.16 -6.75
C GLY A 451 10.80 -0.04 -6.98
N ALA A 452 9.96 0.87 -6.48
CA ALA A 452 8.57 1.00 -6.88
C ALA A 452 8.40 1.98 -8.05
N ILE A 453 8.71 3.26 -7.87
CA ILE A 453 8.43 4.31 -8.87
C ILE A 453 9.71 5.01 -9.32
N PHE A 454 9.89 5.12 -10.63
CA PHE A 454 10.84 6.04 -11.23
C PHE A 454 10.09 7.13 -12.00
N ASN A 455 10.40 8.40 -11.72
CA ASN A 455 9.77 9.55 -12.35
C ASN A 455 10.81 10.39 -13.11
N LEU A 456 10.66 10.52 -14.42
CA LEU A 456 11.50 11.32 -15.31
C LEU A 456 10.69 12.46 -15.89
N ASN A 457 10.99 13.70 -15.51
CA ASN A 457 10.33 14.91 -16.01
C ASN A 457 8.78 14.85 -15.98
N GLY A 458 8.20 14.07 -15.07
CA GLY A 458 6.75 13.90 -14.92
C GLY A 458 6.25 14.38 -13.57
N THR A 459 4.93 14.32 -13.39
CA THR A 459 4.27 14.64 -12.11
C THR A 459 3.83 13.37 -11.42
N VAL A 460 4.16 13.22 -10.14
CA VAL A 460 3.71 12.11 -9.29
C VAL A 460 3.02 12.69 -8.05
N SER A 461 1.81 12.23 -7.76
CA SER A 461 1.11 12.49 -6.51
C SER A 461 0.84 11.18 -5.78
N ILE A 462 1.27 11.09 -4.53
CA ILE A 462 1.08 9.92 -3.67
C ILE A 462 0.28 10.37 -2.46
N SER A 463 -0.90 9.78 -2.27
CA SER A 463 -1.83 10.16 -1.20
C SER A 463 -2.37 8.93 -0.48
N PHE A 464 -2.37 8.93 0.86
CA PHE A 464 -2.85 7.80 1.67
C PHE A 464 -2.35 6.45 1.17
N SER A 465 -1.07 6.34 0.81
CA SER A 465 -0.51 5.14 0.19
C SER A 465 0.73 4.64 0.92
N THR A 466 0.99 3.34 0.81
CA THR A 466 2.11 2.66 1.48
C THR A 466 3.04 2.07 0.43
N LEU A 467 4.25 2.61 0.34
CA LEU A 467 5.35 2.11 -0.48
C LEU A 467 6.40 1.53 0.47
N ASP A 468 6.39 0.22 0.68
CA ASP A 468 7.18 -0.45 1.72
C ASP A 468 7.96 -1.64 1.15
N ALA A 469 9.06 -2.04 1.77
CA ALA A 469 9.83 -3.23 1.39
C ALA A 469 10.25 -3.30 -0.10
N ASN A 470 10.44 -2.13 -0.74
CA ASN A 470 10.94 -2.06 -2.12
C ASN A 470 12.47 -2.08 -2.13
N SER A 471 13.08 -2.43 -3.26
CA SER A 471 14.53 -2.62 -3.33
C SER A 471 15.16 -1.96 -4.55
N VAL A 472 16.38 -1.48 -4.37
CA VAL A 472 17.25 -0.99 -5.45
C VAL A 472 18.61 -1.62 -5.32
N THR A 473 19.18 -2.07 -6.43
CA THR A 473 20.51 -2.70 -6.43
C THR A 473 21.32 -2.18 -7.61
N ALA A 474 22.54 -1.72 -7.36
CA ALA A 474 23.48 -1.40 -8.44
C ALA A 474 24.04 -2.69 -9.03
N GLY A 475 24.29 -2.70 -10.33
CA GLY A 475 25.04 -3.78 -10.97
C GLY A 475 26.46 -3.88 -10.40
N SER A 476 27.12 -5.02 -10.61
CA SER A 476 28.46 -5.28 -10.05
C SER A 476 29.46 -4.14 -10.37
N GLY A 477 29.99 -3.51 -9.32
CA GLY A 477 30.88 -2.33 -9.33
C GLY A 477 30.27 -1.03 -9.85
N GLY A 478 28.99 -1.01 -10.21
CA GLY A 478 28.25 0.18 -10.59
C GLY A 478 28.08 1.19 -9.45
N SER A 479 27.87 2.45 -9.83
CA SER A 479 28.01 3.61 -8.93
C SER A 479 26.72 4.16 -8.31
N GLY A 480 25.55 3.53 -8.47
CA GLY A 480 24.32 4.08 -7.87
C GLY A 480 23.17 3.10 -7.65
N ALA A 481 22.67 3.03 -6.42
CA ALA A 481 21.38 2.45 -6.09
C ALA A 481 20.61 3.44 -5.20
N SER A 482 19.42 3.89 -5.59
CA SER A 482 18.71 4.93 -4.83
C SER A 482 17.21 4.99 -5.07
N GLY A 483 16.48 5.48 -4.06
CA GLY A 483 15.03 5.72 -4.13
C GLY A 483 14.24 4.42 -4.28
N GLY A 484 14.37 3.49 -3.35
CA GLY A 484 13.70 2.19 -3.49
C GLY A 484 12.18 2.27 -3.47
N ALA A 485 11.58 3.22 -2.73
CA ALA A 485 10.18 3.54 -2.94
C ALA A 485 10.01 4.45 -4.17
N VAL A 486 10.68 5.60 -4.19
CA VAL A 486 10.56 6.58 -5.28
C VAL A 486 11.92 7.18 -5.64
N TYR A 487 12.21 7.20 -6.93
CA TYR A 487 13.29 8.01 -7.50
C TYR A 487 12.70 9.03 -8.49
N SER A 488 12.90 10.32 -8.27
CA SER A 488 12.33 11.39 -9.11
C SER A 488 13.40 12.35 -9.60
N VAL A 489 13.55 12.46 -10.92
CA VAL A 489 14.64 13.22 -11.55
C VAL A 489 14.16 14.19 -12.63
N GLY A 490 14.59 15.44 -12.48
CA GLY A 490 14.50 16.46 -13.53
C GLY A 490 15.76 16.40 -14.38
N TYR A 491 15.64 16.00 -15.65
CA TYR A 491 16.77 15.79 -16.55
C TYR A 491 16.40 16.14 -17.99
N ASN A 492 16.70 17.35 -18.44
CA ASN A 492 16.48 17.79 -19.81
C ASN A 492 17.30 19.04 -20.18
N LEU A 493 17.60 19.19 -21.46
CA LEU A 493 18.14 20.41 -22.06
C LEU A 493 17.05 21.40 -22.51
N LEU A 494 15.80 20.95 -22.61
CA LEU A 494 14.66 21.77 -22.99
C LEU A 494 14.01 22.44 -21.79
N THR A 495 13.78 23.74 -21.88
CA THR A 495 13.07 24.53 -20.86
C THR A 495 11.61 24.08 -20.71
N GLY A 496 11.07 24.12 -19.50
CA GLY A 496 9.67 23.78 -19.22
C GLY A 496 9.43 22.32 -18.82
N GLN A 497 10.49 21.52 -18.75
CA GLN A 497 10.45 20.14 -18.25
C GLN A 497 10.71 20.12 -16.74
N ALA A 498 9.91 19.35 -16.00
CA ALA A 498 10.02 19.30 -14.55
C ALA A 498 9.63 17.93 -14.00
N ALA A 499 10.37 17.45 -13.01
CA ALA A 499 9.95 16.35 -12.17
C ALA A 499 9.34 16.91 -10.89
N ALA A 500 8.03 16.74 -10.73
CA ALA A 500 7.30 17.19 -9.55
C ALA A 500 6.76 15.99 -8.79
N LEU A 501 7.16 15.86 -7.53
CA LEU A 501 6.69 14.82 -6.62
C LEU A 501 5.93 15.46 -5.46
N GLN A 502 4.66 15.10 -5.32
CA GLN A 502 3.84 15.44 -4.16
C GLN A 502 3.57 14.19 -3.33
N ILE A 503 3.81 14.28 -2.03
CA ILE A 503 3.54 13.19 -1.07
C ILE A 503 2.66 13.75 0.03
N ASP A 504 1.45 13.20 0.14
CA ASP A 504 0.45 13.56 1.12
C ASP A 504 0.06 12.35 1.97
N ASN A 505 0.07 12.48 3.30
CA ASN A 505 -0.50 11.48 4.20
C ASN A 505 -0.06 10.03 3.90
N SER A 506 1.21 9.82 3.54
CA SER A 506 1.71 8.55 2.98
C SER A 506 2.97 8.02 3.68
N ILE A 507 3.25 6.73 3.45
CA ILE A 507 4.35 5.98 4.04
C ILE A 507 5.29 5.50 2.92
N LEU A 508 6.56 5.91 2.98
CA LEU A 508 7.67 5.38 2.19
C LEU A 508 8.71 4.81 3.19
N ALA A 509 8.88 3.50 3.23
CA ALA A 509 9.63 2.84 4.29
C ALA A 509 10.29 1.52 3.88
N ASP A 510 11.19 1.06 4.76
CA ASP A 510 11.83 -0.25 4.72
C ASP A 510 12.43 -0.64 3.37
N THR A 511 12.91 0.35 2.61
CA THR A 511 13.66 0.12 1.39
C THR A 511 14.99 -0.58 1.68
N THR A 512 15.37 -1.51 0.79
CA THR A 512 16.70 -2.12 0.78
C THR A 512 17.58 -1.59 -0.36
N GLY A 513 18.87 -1.38 -0.07
CA GLY A 513 19.90 -1.01 -1.05
C GLY A 513 20.02 0.48 -1.39
N GLY A 514 19.14 1.33 -0.86
CA GLY A 514 19.20 2.79 -1.02
C GLY A 514 18.23 3.52 -0.08
N PRO A 515 18.13 4.86 -0.12
CA PRO A 515 17.08 5.60 0.59
C PRO A 515 15.69 5.24 0.03
N ASP A 516 14.63 5.43 0.84
CA ASP A 516 13.25 5.22 0.38
C ASP A 516 12.88 6.21 -0.71
N LEU A 517 13.20 7.49 -0.46
CA LEU A 517 12.98 8.57 -1.40
C LEU A 517 14.30 9.10 -1.92
N ALA A 518 14.41 9.28 -3.23
CA ALA A 518 15.45 10.05 -3.86
C ALA A 518 14.86 11.07 -4.82
N SER A 519 15.33 12.31 -4.73
CA SER A 519 15.06 13.32 -5.76
C SER A 519 16.36 13.94 -6.26
N ASP A 520 16.50 14.02 -7.58
CA ASP A 520 17.73 14.46 -8.23
C ASP A 520 17.46 15.56 -9.26
N GLN A 521 18.30 16.59 -9.25
CA GLN A 521 18.42 17.56 -10.33
C GLN A 521 19.89 17.75 -10.66
N PRO A 522 20.48 16.87 -11.48
CA PRO A 522 21.86 16.98 -11.91
C PRO A 522 22.13 18.37 -12.51
N SER A 523 23.32 18.94 -12.28
CA SER A 523 23.67 20.26 -12.86
C SER A 523 23.84 20.21 -14.38
N ASN A 524 24.24 19.05 -14.91
CA ASN A 524 24.47 18.84 -16.33
C ASN A 524 23.71 17.61 -16.80
N VAL A 525 23.23 17.66 -18.04
CA VAL A 525 22.87 16.46 -18.79
C VAL A 525 24.17 15.82 -19.23
N ALA A 526 24.41 14.57 -18.83
CA ALA A 526 25.65 13.84 -19.14
C ALA A 526 25.87 13.81 -20.67
N SER A 527 27.06 14.24 -21.10
CA SER A 527 27.62 13.92 -22.41
C SER A 527 29.13 13.74 -22.30
N ALA A 528 29.67 12.88 -23.16
CA ALA A 528 31.09 12.61 -23.24
C ALA A 528 31.94 13.78 -23.80
N ALA A 529 31.32 14.86 -24.27
CA ALA A 529 32.03 16.02 -24.81
C ALA A 529 31.15 17.28 -24.74
N GLY A 530 31.17 17.95 -23.57
CA GLY A 530 30.57 19.27 -23.37
C GLY A 530 29.06 19.27 -23.16
N GLY A 531 28.57 18.51 -22.17
CA GLY A 531 27.15 18.44 -21.82
C GLY A 531 26.53 19.82 -21.60
N GLY A 532 25.29 19.98 -22.07
CA GLY A 532 24.52 21.20 -21.79
C GLY A 532 24.12 21.28 -20.32
N GLN A 533 23.90 22.51 -19.85
CA GLN A 533 23.32 22.73 -18.52
C GLN A 533 21.95 22.05 -18.46
N ASN A 534 21.70 21.29 -17.40
CA ASN A 534 20.37 20.76 -17.15
C ASN A 534 19.47 21.93 -16.76
N VAL A 535 18.41 22.15 -17.54
CA VAL A 535 17.43 23.21 -17.29
C VAL A 535 16.12 22.63 -16.77
N ALA A 536 15.98 21.31 -16.71
CA ALA A 536 14.84 20.68 -16.05
C ALA A 536 14.95 20.84 -14.53
N THR A 537 13.81 21.09 -13.90
CA THR A 537 13.73 21.25 -12.44
C THR A 537 13.28 19.96 -11.78
N ALA A 538 13.74 19.71 -10.55
CA ALA A 538 13.14 18.70 -9.68
C ALA A 538 12.54 19.36 -8.43
N SER A 539 11.41 18.86 -7.97
CA SER A 539 10.83 19.28 -6.71
C SER A 539 10.13 18.14 -5.98
N VAL A 540 10.25 18.18 -4.65
CA VAL A 540 9.48 17.34 -3.73
C VAL A 540 8.67 18.27 -2.84
N THR A 541 7.36 18.03 -2.75
CA THR A 541 6.47 18.75 -1.85
C THR A 541 5.77 17.76 -0.94
N PHE A 542 6.03 17.86 0.35
CA PHE A 542 5.27 17.15 1.35
C PHE A 542 4.04 17.96 1.73
N THR A 543 2.90 17.30 1.89
CA THR A 543 1.69 17.86 2.50
C THR A 543 1.16 16.89 3.54
N GLY A 544 0.43 17.39 4.55
CA GLY A 544 -0.03 16.55 5.65
C GLY A 544 1.11 15.91 6.45
N ALA A 545 0.83 14.79 7.11
CA ALA A 545 1.83 14.03 7.86
C ALA A 545 2.36 12.89 6.99
N ASN A 546 3.68 12.72 6.89
CA ASN A 546 4.26 11.64 6.09
C ASN A 546 5.29 10.88 6.91
N ILE A 547 5.48 9.60 6.60
CA ILE A 547 6.63 8.83 7.07
C ILE A 547 7.51 8.56 5.86
N VAL A 548 8.75 9.03 5.92
CA VAL A 548 9.81 8.72 4.96
C VAL A 548 11.04 8.39 5.78
N MET A 549 11.36 7.10 5.92
CA MET A 549 12.41 6.67 6.87
C MET A 549 13.80 7.15 6.47
N ASN A 550 14.06 7.24 5.17
CA ASN A 550 15.29 7.80 4.63
C ASN A 550 15.06 8.49 3.29
N ALA A 551 15.59 9.71 3.13
CA ALA A 551 15.50 10.48 1.89
C ALA A 551 16.86 11.03 1.47
N ALA A 552 17.12 11.03 0.17
CA ALA A 552 18.28 11.69 -0.45
C ALA A 552 17.82 12.75 -1.45
N TYR A 553 18.34 13.95 -1.31
CA TYR A 553 18.10 15.05 -2.25
C TYR A 553 19.44 15.44 -2.85
N THR A 554 19.60 15.27 -4.16
CA THR A 554 20.84 15.54 -4.88
C THR A 554 20.64 16.64 -5.93
N GLY A 555 21.70 17.44 -6.11
CA GLY A 555 21.65 18.59 -7.01
C GLY A 555 20.80 19.74 -6.47
N ASN A 556 20.15 20.47 -7.38
CA ASN A 556 19.46 21.74 -7.07
C ASN A 556 17.94 21.60 -6.90
N GLY A 557 17.44 20.39 -6.64
CA GLY A 557 16.01 20.13 -6.48
C GLY A 557 15.41 20.83 -5.25
N ALA A 558 14.21 21.39 -5.39
CA ALA A 558 13.51 22.05 -4.29
C ALA A 558 12.81 21.03 -3.38
N VAL A 559 12.90 21.21 -2.05
CA VAL A 559 12.12 20.43 -1.07
C VAL A 559 11.25 21.39 -0.28
N ASN A 560 9.94 21.19 -0.36
CA ASN A 560 8.93 22.08 0.21
C ASN A 560 7.99 21.34 1.15
N GLY A 561 7.33 22.09 2.05
CA GLY A 561 6.34 21.56 2.99
C GLY A 561 6.92 21.08 4.32
N PRO A 562 6.10 20.49 5.20
CA PRO A 562 6.56 19.92 6.46
C PRO A 562 7.52 18.75 6.23
N ALA A 563 8.57 18.65 7.04
CA ALA A 563 9.48 17.52 7.00
C ALA A 563 8.74 16.21 7.39
N PRO A 564 9.01 15.09 6.70
CA PRO A 564 8.43 13.79 7.06
C PRO A 564 9.02 13.25 8.36
N LEU A 565 8.27 12.36 9.02
CA LEU A 565 8.77 11.54 10.13
C LEU A 565 9.72 10.47 9.60
N MET A 566 10.85 10.28 10.28
CA MET A 566 11.88 9.29 9.92
C MET A 566 11.87 8.07 10.87
N THR A 567 10.73 7.76 11.47
CA THR A 567 10.55 6.63 12.39
C THR A 567 9.93 5.46 11.66
N SER A 568 10.22 4.23 12.11
CA SER A 568 9.57 3.04 11.57
C SER A 568 8.04 3.18 11.61
N PRO A 569 7.33 2.91 10.50
CA PRO A 569 5.88 2.98 10.45
C PRO A 569 5.19 1.81 11.15
N GLN A 570 5.93 0.78 11.59
CA GLN A 570 5.37 -0.40 12.27
C GLN A 570 4.23 -1.06 11.47
N VAL A 571 4.44 -1.20 10.16
CA VAL A 571 3.51 -1.91 9.27
C VAL A 571 3.68 -3.42 9.40
N ALA A 572 2.58 -4.16 9.30
CA ALA A 572 2.57 -5.62 9.22
C ALA A 572 2.90 -6.08 7.78
N PRO A 573 3.31 -7.35 7.59
CA PRO A 573 3.52 -7.91 6.26
C PRO A 573 2.31 -7.76 5.33
N LEU A 574 2.58 -7.68 4.02
CA LEU A 574 1.55 -7.62 2.98
C LEU A 574 0.64 -8.86 3.06
N GLN A 575 -0.66 -8.63 3.19
CA GLN A 575 -1.67 -9.69 3.20
C GLN A 575 -3.05 -9.14 2.81
N LEU A 576 -3.99 -10.03 2.50
CA LEU A 576 -5.37 -9.64 2.28
C LEU A 576 -6.01 -9.32 3.64
N ASN A 577 -6.33 -8.04 3.88
CA ASN A 577 -6.97 -7.60 5.11
C ASN A 577 -8.44 -7.27 4.83
N ALA A 578 -9.36 -7.91 5.55
CA ALA A 578 -10.78 -7.63 5.42
C ALA A 578 -11.10 -6.16 5.80
N PRO A 579 -12.12 -5.53 5.19
CA PRO A 579 -13.00 -6.05 4.14
C PRO A 579 -12.44 -5.88 2.70
N GLY A 580 -11.15 -5.59 2.55
CA GLY A 580 -10.58 -5.17 1.28
C GLY A 580 -10.52 -6.26 0.22
N LEU A 581 -10.46 -5.80 -1.03
CA LEU A 581 -10.38 -6.65 -2.22
C LEU A 581 -8.93 -6.95 -2.65
N THR A 582 -7.99 -6.11 -2.23
CA THR A 582 -6.57 -6.18 -2.57
C THR A 582 -5.73 -6.29 -1.31
N GLN A 583 -4.51 -6.80 -1.44
CA GLN A 583 -3.62 -6.94 -0.30
C GLN A 583 -3.11 -5.57 0.16
N THR A 584 -2.98 -5.42 1.47
CA THR A 584 -2.48 -4.18 2.06
C THR A 584 -1.67 -4.48 3.32
N MET A 585 -1.03 -3.47 3.87
CA MET A 585 -0.19 -3.59 5.06
C MET A 585 -0.89 -2.88 6.22
N ALA A 586 -1.29 -3.65 7.22
CA ALA A 586 -1.96 -3.12 8.40
C ALA A 586 -0.98 -2.34 9.29
N ILE A 587 -1.44 -1.27 9.94
CA ILE A 587 -0.67 -0.55 10.95
C ILE A 587 -1.11 -0.97 12.36
N ALA A 588 -0.17 -0.93 13.31
CA ALA A 588 -0.50 -1.11 14.72
C ALA A 588 -1.02 0.19 15.35
N SER A 589 -1.76 0.10 16.46
CA SER A 589 -2.21 1.27 17.23
C SER A 589 -1.09 2.07 17.91
N THR A 590 0.11 1.51 17.96
CA THR A 590 1.33 2.19 18.45
C THR A 590 2.14 2.82 17.31
N SER A 591 1.70 2.62 16.06
CA SER A 591 2.34 3.18 14.88
C SER A 591 2.30 4.71 14.91
N PRO A 592 3.39 5.39 14.51
CA PRO A 592 3.36 6.83 14.26
C PRO A 592 2.40 7.22 13.11
N ALA A 593 1.88 6.25 12.34
CA ALA A 593 0.89 6.50 11.32
C ALA A 593 -0.56 6.59 11.86
N PHE A 594 -0.81 6.06 13.05
CA PHE A 594 -2.16 6.01 13.64
C PHE A 594 -2.65 7.40 14.03
N GLN A 595 -3.78 7.82 13.47
CA GLN A 595 -4.44 9.13 13.62
C GLN A 595 -3.49 10.31 13.41
N ALA A 596 -2.54 10.16 12.49
CA ALA A 596 -1.43 11.10 12.32
C ALA A 596 -1.77 12.33 11.47
N ALA A 597 -2.87 12.30 10.70
CA ALA A 597 -3.22 13.36 9.77
C ALA A 597 -4.67 13.83 9.87
N PRO A 598 -4.97 15.10 9.54
CA PRO A 598 -6.32 15.50 9.17
C PRO A 598 -6.79 14.68 7.96
N CYS A 599 -8.04 14.26 7.96
CA CYS A 599 -8.61 13.55 6.81
C CYS A 599 -8.81 14.50 5.62
N ASP A 600 -8.49 14.02 4.41
CA ASP A 600 -8.89 14.69 3.17
C ASP A 600 -10.40 14.42 2.92
N PRO A 601 -11.25 15.43 2.80
CA PRO A 601 -12.68 15.24 2.51
C PRO A 601 -12.96 14.53 1.17
N ASN A 602 -11.99 14.50 0.26
CA ASN A 602 -12.10 13.81 -1.03
C ASN A 602 -11.65 12.34 -0.97
N VAL A 603 -11.04 11.90 0.14
CA VAL A 603 -10.60 10.52 0.37
C VAL A 603 -11.39 9.95 1.55
N THR A 604 -12.53 9.35 1.24
CA THR A 604 -13.51 8.92 2.24
C THR A 604 -13.35 7.48 2.71
N THR A 605 -12.44 6.71 2.11
CA THR A 605 -12.12 5.35 2.52
C THR A 605 -10.63 5.06 2.41
N ASP A 606 -10.15 4.00 3.07
CA ASP A 606 -8.84 3.37 2.82
C ASP A 606 -8.91 2.38 1.63
N GLN A 607 -7.80 1.67 1.37
CA GLN A 607 -7.71 0.66 0.30
C GLN A 607 -8.76 -0.45 0.40
N ARG A 608 -9.22 -0.75 1.61
CA ARG A 608 -10.17 -1.82 1.89
C ARG A 608 -11.62 -1.36 1.80
N GLY A 609 -11.86 -0.06 1.60
CA GLY A 609 -13.17 0.55 1.69
C GLY A 609 -13.59 0.91 3.12
N VAL A 610 -12.67 0.87 4.10
CA VAL A 610 -12.96 1.31 5.47
C VAL A 610 -13.04 2.84 5.50
N THR A 611 -14.13 3.37 6.06
CA THR A 611 -14.42 4.81 6.08
C THR A 611 -13.35 5.64 6.79
N ARG A 612 -13.10 6.85 6.29
CA ARG A 612 -12.18 7.86 6.81
C ARG A 612 -12.90 9.21 6.96
N PRO A 613 -12.84 9.91 8.12
CA PRO A 613 -12.39 9.41 9.43
C PRO A 613 -13.31 8.32 9.99
N GLN A 614 -12.80 7.55 10.95
CA GLN A 614 -13.63 6.67 11.77
C GLN A 614 -14.63 7.47 12.64
N PRO A 615 -15.81 6.91 12.94
CA PRO A 615 -16.75 7.54 13.87
C PRO A 615 -16.09 7.87 15.22
N GLY A 616 -16.18 9.13 15.63
CA GLY A 616 -15.59 9.61 16.89
C GLY A 616 -14.20 10.23 16.75
N THR A 617 -13.62 10.30 15.55
CA THR A 617 -12.38 11.04 15.27
C THR A 617 -12.55 12.09 14.19
N THR A 618 -11.62 13.04 14.17
CA THR A 618 -11.42 14.00 13.06
C THR A 618 -10.10 13.76 12.33
N ALA A 619 -9.31 12.78 12.79
CA ALA A 619 -8.02 12.40 12.25
C ALA A 619 -8.13 11.04 11.56
N CYS A 620 -7.30 10.87 10.55
CA CYS A 620 -7.13 9.67 9.75
C CYS A 620 -5.73 9.12 9.95
N ASP A 621 -5.61 7.82 9.76
CA ASP A 621 -4.31 7.16 9.66
C ASP A 621 -3.62 7.56 8.34
N ILE A 622 -2.29 7.63 8.32
CA ILE A 622 -1.55 7.84 7.07
C ILE A 622 -1.19 6.49 6.43
N GLY A 623 -0.97 6.48 5.12
CA GLY A 623 -0.79 5.25 4.34
C GLY A 623 -2.11 4.59 3.93
N ALA A 624 -2.02 3.39 3.36
CA ALA A 624 -3.14 2.73 2.67
C ALA A 624 -4.20 2.09 3.58
N TYR A 625 -4.02 2.17 4.91
CA TYR A 625 -4.80 1.43 5.90
C TYR A 625 -5.39 2.37 6.97
N GLU A 626 -6.67 2.20 7.31
CA GLU A 626 -7.35 2.84 8.45
C GLU A 626 -7.72 1.81 9.52
N LEU A 627 -7.04 1.85 10.66
CA LEU A 627 -7.32 1.01 11.82
C LEU A 627 -8.68 1.37 12.43
N ARG A 628 -9.58 0.39 12.52
CA ARG A 628 -10.97 0.65 12.94
C ARG A 628 -11.05 0.91 14.43
N LEU A 629 -11.88 1.87 14.83
CA LEU A 629 -12.12 2.12 16.24
C LEU A 629 -13.20 1.22 16.81
N GLN A 630 -13.11 0.95 18.11
CA GLN A 630 -14.09 0.16 18.84
C GLN A 630 -14.32 0.67 20.26
N SER A 631 -15.47 0.32 20.81
CA SER A 631 -15.90 0.72 22.15
C SER A 631 -16.28 -0.49 23.00
N ILE A 632 -16.14 -0.37 24.32
CA ILE A 632 -16.64 -1.34 25.30
C ILE A 632 -17.97 -0.83 25.86
N THR A 633 -18.97 -1.72 25.92
CA THR A 633 -20.20 -1.53 26.69
C THR A 633 -20.10 -2.38 27.95
N PHE A 634 -19.91 -1.72 29.10
CA PHE A 634 -19.87 -2.36 30.41
C PHE A 634 -20.96 -1.76 31.29
N ASN A 635 -22.03 -2.52 31.53
CA ASN A 635 -23.19 -2.04 32.28
C ASN A 635 -22.91 -1.91 33.77
N ALA A 636 -23.65 -1.03 34.44
CA ALA A 636 -23.56 -0.84 35.88
C ALA A 636 -23.82 -2.15 36.64
N ILE A 637 -23.01 -2.41 37.67
CA ILE A 637 -23.13 -3.57 38.53
C ILE A 637 -23.92 -3.15 39.78
N SER A 638 -24.89 -3.97 40.20
CA SER A 638 -25.66 -3.70 41.41
C SER A 638 -24.83 -3.93 42.67
N GLN A 639 -25.27 -3.32 43.78
CA GLN A 639 -24.68 -3.53 45.11
C GLN A 639 -24.57 -5.02 45.46
N GLN A 640 -23.46 -5.37 46.12
CA GLN A 640 -23.16 -6.74 46.55
C GLN A 640 -22.89 -6.81 48.04
N VAL A 641 -22.94 -8.02 48.59
CA VAL A 641 -22.56 -8.31 49.98
C VAL A 641 -21.17 -8.94 50.03
N VAL A 642 -20.45 -8.78 51.15
CA VAL A 642 -19.18 -9.48 51.38
C VAL A 642 -19.34 -10.99 51.17
N GLY A 643 -18.41 -11.59 50.44
CA GLY A 643 -18.40 -13.00 50.05
C GLY A 643 -19.14 -13.32 48.75
N ALA A 644 -19.89 -12.37 48.17
CA ALA A 644 -20.59 -12.57 46.91
C ALA A 644 -19.62 -12.79 45.75
N LYS A 645 -20.02 -13.65 44.81
CA LYS A 645 -19.34 -13.88 43.53
C LYS A 645 -20.21 -13.31 42.41
N VAL A 646 -19.66 -12.36 41.65
CA VAL A 646 -20.34 -11.64 40.58
C VAL A 646 -19.73 -12.01 39.24
N THR A 647 -20.55 -12.53 38.33
CA THR A 647 -20.13 -12.74 36.94
C THR A 647 -20.17 -11.40 36.20
N LEU A 648 -19.03 -10.99 35.68
CA LEU A 648 -18.84 -9.77 34.91
C LEU A 648 -19.21 -10.03 33.45
N SER A 649 -19.90 -9.06 32.84
CA SER A 649 -20.27 -9.10 31.43
C SER A 649 -20.10 -7.72 30.82
N ALA A 650 -19.32 -7.66 29.76
CA ALA A 650 -19.13 -6.49 28.92
C ALA A 650 -19.04 -6.97 27.47
N THR A 651 -19.48 -6.13 26.54
CA THR A 651 -19.40 -6.40 25.10
C THR A 651 -18.58 -5.34 24.40
N THR A 652 -18.11 -5.63 23.19
CA THR A 652 -17.41 -4.67 22.33
C THR A 652 -18.14 -4.52 21.00
N SER A 653 -17.99 -3.36 20.36
CA SER A 653 -18.52 -3.15 19.01
C SER A 653 -17.84 -4.02 17.93
N SER A 654 -16.65 -4.54 18.23
CA SER A 654 -15.84 -5.41 17.37
C SER A 654 -16.07 -6.91 17.61
N SER A 655 -16.90 -7.25 18.60
CA SER A 655 -17.07 -8.60 19.16
C SER A 655 -15.79 -9.29 19.70
N LEU A 656 -14.70 -8.53 19.88
CA LEU A 656 -13.48 -9.03 20.52
C LEU A 656 -13.67 -9.24 22.05
N PRO A 657 -13.05 -10.26 22.65
CA PRO A 657 -13.19 -10.57 24.08
C PRO A 657 -12.68 -9.44 24.99
N VAL A 658 -13.37 -9.25 26.12
CA VAL A 658 -13.02 -8.27 27.15
C VAL A 658 -12.29 -8.95 28.31
N THR A 659 -11.25 -8.29 28.83
CA THR A 659 -10.58 -8.67 30.07
C THR A 659 -10.99 -7.73 31.22
N PHE A 660 -10.99 -8.25 32.44
CA PHE A 660 -11.38 -7.49 33.62
C PHE A 660 -10.27 -7.46 34.66
N ILE A 661 -10.08 -6.32 35.30
CA ILE A 661 -9.19 -6.16 36.46
C ILE A 661 -9.90 -5.41 37.58
N SER A 662 -9.57 -5.75 38.83
CA SER A 662 -9.96 -4.94 39.97
C SER A 662 -8.97 -3.81 40.17
N LEU A 663 -9.46 -2.57 40.20
CA LEU A 663 -8.69 -1.39 40.60
C LEU A 663 -8.67 -1.22 42.13
N THR A 664 -9.48 -2.00 42.85
CA THR A 664 -9.59 -1.99 44.31
C THR A 664 -9.41 -3.42 44.85
N PRO A 665 -8.21 -4.02 44.70
CA PRO A 665 -7.98 -5.45 45.01
C PRO A 665 -8.24 -5.80 46.47
N ASN A 666 -8.14 -4.83 47.39
CA ASN A 666 -8.49 -5.04 48.79
C ASN A 666 -10.00 -5.20 48.99
N VAL A 667 -10.84 -4.50 48.21
CA VAL A 667 -12.32 -4.53 48.29
C VAL A 667 -12.90 -5.72 47.55
N CYS A 668 -12.37 -6.05 46.37
CA CYS A 668 -12.80 -7.15 45.55
C CYS A 668 -11.65 -7.70 44.71
N SER A 669 -11.59 -9.02 44.52
CA SER A 669 -10.66 -9.66 43.58
C SER A 669 -11.39 -10.03 42.28
N VAL A 670 -10.64 -10.13 41.18
CA VAL A 670 -11.16 -10.58 39.87
C VAL A 670 -10.30 -11.73 39.37
N SER A 671 -10.94 -12.81 38.93
CA SER A 671 -10.31 -13.94 38.25
C SER A 671 -11.14 -14.33 37.04
N GLY A 672 -10.56 -14.19 35.83
CA GLY A 672 -11.31 -14.30 34.58
C GLY A 672 -12.43 -13.25 34.51
N ASN A 673 -13.67 -13.69 34.38
CA ASN A 673 -14.86 -12.84 34.44
C ASN A 673 -15.59 -12.91 35.79
N LEU A 674 -14.95 -13.39 36.86
CA LEU A 674 -15.59 -13.54 38.17
C LEU A 674 -14.98 -12.58 39.18
N ALA A 675 -15.77 -11.63 39.67
CA ALA A 675 -15.40 -10.77 40.78
C ALA A 675 -15.86 -11.37 42.11
N THR A 676 -15.01 -11.36 43.14
CA THR A 676 -15.36 -11.78 44.51
C THR A 676 -15.28 -10.58 45.45
N ALA A 677 -16.37 -10.30 46.17
CA ALA A 677 -16.43 -9.22 47.13
C ALA A 677 -15.74 -9.63 48.45
N LEU A 678 -14.64 -8.96 48.81
CA LEU A 678 -13.78 -9.36 49.94
C LEU A 678 -14.07 -8.58 51.23
N GLN A 679 -14.29 -7.28 51.12
CA GLN A 679 -14.57 -6.41 52.27
C GLN A 679 -15.52 -5.28 51.88
N ILE A 680 -16.06 -4.62 52.89
CA ILE A 680 -16.93 -3.45 52.73
C ILE A 680 -16.15 -2.31 52.06
N GLY A 681 -16.78 -1.65 51.09
CA GLY A 681 -16.19 -0.55 50.35
C GLY A 681 -16.73 -0.45 48.92
N THR A 682 -16.14 0.41 48.10
CA THR A 682 -16.47 0.50 46.67
C THR A 682 -15.54 -0.40 45.88
N CYS A 683 -16.10 -1.39 45.18
CA CYS A 683 -15.38 -2.23 44.23
C CYS A 683 -15.36 -1.54 42.86
N MET A 684 -14.17 -1.19 42.37
CA MET A 684 -13.97 -0.62 41.04
C MET A 684 -13.36 -1.68 40.11
N ILE A 685 -14.04 -1.97 39.02
CA ILE A 685 -13.61 -2.95 38.02
C ILE A 685 -13.43 -2.24 36.68
N GLN A 686 -12.26 -2.42 36.07
CA GLN A 686 -11.99 -1.96 34.72
C GLN A 686 -12.17 -3.11 33.73
N ALA A 687 -12.94 -2.85 32.68
CA ALA A 687 -13.04 -3.64 31.48
C ALA A 687 -12.09 -3.08 30.42
N SER A 688 -11.25 -3.93 29.85
CA SER A 688 -10.25 -3.57 28.85
C SER A 688 -10.31 -4.50 27.66
N GLN A 689 -9.98 -3.98 26.48
CA GLN A 689 -9.86 -4.77 25.26
C GLN A 689 -8.70 -4.20 24.44
N ALA A 690 -7.79 -5.06 24.01
CA ALA A 690 -6.51 -4.67 23.44
C ALA A 690 -6.52 -4.35 21.94
N GLY A 691 -7.59 -4.70 21.22
CA GLY A 691 -7.62 -4.61 19.76
C GLY A 691 -6.97 -5.82 19.09
N ASN A 692 -6.79 -5.70 17.78
CA ASN A 692 -6.08 -6.64 16.93
C ASN A 692 -5.55 -5.89 15.69
N SER A 693 -5.23 -6.60 14.60
CA SER A 693 -4.78 -5.98 13.35
C SER A 693 -5.83 -5.08 12.70
N ASP A 694 -7.13 -5.34 12.93
CA ASP A 694 -8.23 -4.61 12.28
C ASP A 694 -8.81 -3.50 13.16
N TYR A 695 -8.73 -3.66 14.49
CA TYR A 695 -9.30 -2.74 15.44
C TYR A 695 -8.26 -2.21 16.43
N ALA A 696 -8.26 -0.90 16.65
CA ALA A 696 -7.50 -0.27 17.71
C ALA A 696 -7.95 -0.77 19.11
N PRO A 697 -7.11 -0.67 20.14
CA PRO A 697 -7.52 -0.88 21.52
C PRO A 697 -8.75 -0.03 21.85
N ALA A 698 -9.69 -0.62 22.58
CA ALA A 698 -10.86 0.13 23.04
C ALA A 698 -10.49 0.97 24.27
N GLN A 699 -11.10 2.15 24.40
CA GLN A 699 -10.96 2.93 25.62
C GLN A 699 -11.49 2.12 26.83
N PRO A 700 -10.69 1.90 27.88
CA PRO A 700 -11.11 1.11 29.03
C PRO A 700 -12.32 1.73 29.73
N VAL A 701 -13.29 0.90 30.13
CA VAL A 701 -14.49 1.35 30.84
C VAL A 701 -14.45 0.82 32.26
N THR A 702 -14.65 1.70 33.24
CA THR A 702 -14.65 1.33 34.66
C THR A 702 -16.06 1.38 35.22
N GLN A 703 -16.47 0.31 35.92
CA GLN A 703 -17.72 0.26 36.67
C GLN A 703 -17.46 0.04 38.15
N GLY A 704 -18.20 0.78 38.98
CA GLY A 704 -18.13 0.71 40.43
C GLY A 704 -19.41 0.14 41.02
N PHE A 705 -19.30 -0.70 42.05
CA PHE A 705 -20.44 -1.10 42.89
C PHE A 705 -20.06 -1.12 44.37
N SER A 706 -21.05 -0.88 45.23
CA SER A 706 -20.87 -0.95 46.68
C SER A 706 -20.84 -2.40 47.16
N VAL A 707 -19.88 -2.72 48.02
CA VAL A 707 -19.84 -3.94 48.83
C VAL A 707 -20.27 -3.57 50.24
N VAL A 708 -21.34 -4.18 50.71
CA VAL A 708 -21.88 -3.98 52.06
C VAL A 708 -21.75 -5.24 52.91
N ALA A 709 -21.89 -5.10 54.22
CA ALA A 709 -21.94 -6.25 55.11
C ALA A 709 -23.15 -7.15 54.81
N ALA A 710 -23.00 -8.46 55.04
CA ALA A 710 -24.10 -9.39 54.87
C ALA A 710 -25.24 -9.08 55.88
N PRO A 711 -26.51 -9.28 55.49
CA PRO A 711 -27.65 -9.19 56.40
C PRO A 711 -27.49 -10.12 57.61
N ASN A 712 -27.76 -9.62 58.82
CA ASN A 712 -27.73 -10.40 60.06
C ASN A 712 -28.77 -9.89 61.08
N PHE A 713 -28.93 -10.55 62.24
CA PHE A 713 -29.78 -10.08 63.33
C PHE A 713 -29.03 -10.16 64.67
N SER A 714 -29.45 -9.37 65.66
CA SER A 714 -29.00 -9.52 67.06
C SER A 714 -30.16 -9.90 67.96
N ILE A 715 -29.84 -10.42 69.15
CA ILE A 715 -30.81 -10.74 70.20
C ILE A 715 -30.32 -10.07 71.49
N LYS A 716 -31.22 -9.42 72.21
CA LYS A 716 -30.97 -8.80 73.51
C LYS A 716 -32.04 -9.24 74.51
N ALA A 717 -31.61 -9.69 75.68
CA ALA A 717 -32.50 -10.01 76.79
C ALA A 717 -32.72 -8.77 77.68
N LEU A 718 -33.98 -8.47 78.00
CA LEU A 718 -34.39 -7.32 78.80
C LEU A 718 -35.27 -7.78 79.98
N PRO A 719 -34.86 -7.54 81.25
CA PRO A 719 -33.53 -7.06 81.69
C PRO A 719 -32.42 -8.13 81.49
N PRO A 720 -31.12 -7.80 81.59
CA PRO A 720 -30.03 -8.80 81.47
C PRO A 720 -29.89 -9.70 82.71
N ALA A 721 -30.52 -9.33 83.82
CA ALA A 721 -30.55 -10.09 85.06
C ALA A 721 -31.89 -9.91 85.79
N GLU A 722 -32.38 -10.96 86.42
CA GLU A 722 -33.64 -10.94 87.17
C GLU A 722 -33.54 -11.82 88.43
N THR A 723 -34.31 -11.51 89.47
CA THR A 723 -34.42 -12.34 90.68
C THR A 723 -35.75 -13.07 90.67
N VAL A 724 -35.72 -14.39 90.88
CA VAL A 724 -36.91 -15.25 90.89
C VAL A 724 -36.93 -16.11 92.15
N TYR A 725 -38.11 -16.36 92.68
CA TYR A 725 -38.31 -17.31 93.77
C TYR A 725 -38.57 -18.72 93.23
N ARG A 726 -38.10 -19.73 93.95
CA ARG A 726 -38.29 -21.14 93.56
C ARG A 726 -39.79 -21.48 93.39
N GLY A 727 -40.12 -22.22 92.34
CA GLY A 727 -41.49 -22.62 92.02
C GLY A 727 -42.27 -21.64 91.15
N ASN A 728 -41.70 -20.47 90.81
CA ASN A 728 -42.32 -19.48 89.94
C ASN A 728 -41.84 -19.62 88.49
N ILE A 729 -42.62 -19.05 87.58
CA ILE A 729 -42.21 -18.77 86.19
C ILE A 729 -41.65 -17.35 86.16
N ALA A 730 -40.51 -17.18 85.51
CA ALA A 730 -39.97 -15.87 85.16
C ALA A 730 -39.50 -15.90 83.69
N GLY A 731 -39.36 -14.75 83.06
CA GLY A 731 -39.02 -14.72 81.64
C GLY A 731 -38.45 -13.39 81.21
N PHE A 732 -37.68 -13.43 80.13
CA PHE A 732 -37.11 -12.23 79.52
C PHE A 732 -37.90 -11.83 78.29
N VAL A 733 -38.02 -10.52 78.08
CA VAL A 733 -38.31 -9.99 76.75
C VAL A 733 -37.04 -10.11 75.92
N LEU A 734 -37.13 -10.81 74.80
CA LEU A 734 -36.10 -10.88 73.78
C LEU A 734 -36.39 -9.82 72.73
N GLU A 735 -35.55 -8.79 72.66
CA GLU A 735 -35.53 -7.81 71.57
C GLU A 735 -34.62 -8.33 70.47
N LEU A 736 -35.13 -8.42 69.25
CA LEU A 736 -34.37 -8.76 68.07
C LEU A 736 -34.23 -7.52 67.19
N ASP A 737 -33.01 -7.19 66.77
CA ASP A 737 -32.74 -6.10 65.84
C ASP A 737 -32.30 -6.66 64.48
N SER A 738 -32.84 -6.10 63.40
CA SER A 738 -32.39 -6.34 62.03
C SER A 738 -31.11 -5.54 61.78
N ILE A 739 -30.06 -6.23 61.31
CA ILE A 739 -28.76 -5.66 60.99
C ILE A 739 -28.51 -5.80 59.49
N ASN A 740 -28.06 -4.72 58.84
CA ASN A 740 -27.79 -4.66 57.39
C ASN A 740 -28.98 -5.12 56.52
N GLY A 741 -30.21 -4.81 56.95
CA GLY A 741 -31.42 -5.11 56.18
C GLY A 741 -31.87 -6.57 56.22
N PHE A 742 -31.50 -7.33 57.27
CA PHE A 742 -32.01 -8.68 57.46
C PHE A 742 -33.54 -8.71 57.56
N SER A 743 -34.16 -9.48 56.67
CA SER A 743 -35.58 -9.77 56.68
C SER A 743 -35.79 -11.28 56.62
N GLY A 744 -36.35 -11.86 57.68
CA GLY A 744 -36.56 -13.30 57.75
C GLY A 744 -37.14 -13.78 59.07
N ASN A 745 -37.36 -15.08 59.13
CA ASN A 745 -37.88 -15.75 60.31
C ASN A 745 -36.71 -16.25 61.19
N VAL A 746 -36.68 -15.82 62.44
CA VAL A 746 -35.69 -16.23 63.46
C VAL A 746 -36.37 -17.22 64.40
N LYS A 747 -35.90 -18.47 64.39
CA LYS A 747 -36.34 -19.51 65.33
C LYS A 747 -35.57 -19.36 66.63
N LEU A 748 -36.27 -19.23 67.74
CA LEU A 748 -35.70 -19.06 69.07
C LEU A 748 -35.63 -20.39 69.82
N SER A 749 -34.60 -20.53 70.65
CA SER A 749 -34.48 -21.56 71.66
C SER A 749 -33.73 -21.03 72.88
N CYS A 750 -34.03 -21.56 74.08
CA CYS A 750 -33.21 -21.31 75.26
C CYS A 750 -32.65 -22.58 75.91
N SER A 751 -31.54 -22.43 76.63
CA SER A 751 -30.88 -23.48 77.39
C SER A 751 -30.12 -22.93 78.61
N GLY A 752 -29.82 -23.79 79.57
CA GLY A 752 -29.18 -23.42 80.85
C GLY A 752 -30.16 -23.44 82.03
N GLY A 753 -29.80 -22.75 83.11
CA GLY A 753 -30.61 -22.70 84.33
C GLY A 753 -30.34 -23.86 85.31
N PRO A 754 -31.00 -23.87 86.48
CA PRO A 754 -30.91 -24.98 87.43
C PRO A 754 -31.42 -26.30 86.83
N SER A 755 -30.91 -27.43 87.30
CA SER A 755 -31.36 -28.77 86.88
C SER A 755 -32.88 -28.91 87.01
N GLY A 756 -33.55 -29.35 85.94
CA GLY A 756 -35.01 -29.47 85.86
C GLY A 756 -35.76 -28.24 85.34
N SER A 757 -35.06 -27.19 84.93
CA SER A 757 -35.68 -26.03 84.26
C SER A 757 -36.13 -26.38 82.84
N VAL A 758 -37.29 -25.86 82.43
CA VAL A 758 -37.83 -26.04 81.08
C VAL A 758 -38.05 -24.68 80.43
N CYS A 759 -37.54 -24.54 79.21
CA CYS A 759 -37.61 -23.35 78.37
C CYS A 759 -38.90 -23.32 77.53
N ALA A 760 -39.56 -22.17 77.45
CA ALA A 760 -40.73 -21.93 76.60
C ALA A 760 -40.64 -20.56 75.90
N ASP A 761 -40.27 -20.57 74.62
CA ASP A 761 -40.20 -19.37 73.78
C ASP A 761 -41.56 -19.08 73.11
N LEU A 762 -42.10 -17.86 73.29
CA LEU A 762 -43.35 -17.40 72.69
C LEU A 762 -43.16 -16.06 71.94
N PRO A 763 -43.40 -16.02 70.61
CA PRO A 763 -43.49 -17.18 69.71
C PRO A 763 -42.13 -17.86 69.53
N GLN A 764 -42.11 -19.16 69.21
CA GLN A 764 -40.87 -19.89 68.88
C GLN A 764 -40.20 -19.42 67.59
N THR A 765 -40.93 -18.72 66.72
CA THR A 765 -40.41 -18.13 65.48
C THR A 765 -40.88 -16.68 65.39
N VAL A 766 -39.94 -15.76 65.19
CA VAL A 766 -40.19 -14.32 65.06
C VAL A 766 -39.93 -13.89 63.62
N SER A 767 -40.91 -13.27 62.97
CA SER A 767 -40.72 -12.61 61.66
C SER A 767 -40.11 -11.23 61.87
N LEU A 768 -38.84 -11.07 61.55
CA LEU A 768 -38.10 -9.82 61.65
C LEU A 768 -37.94 -9.25 60.23
N LEU A 769 -38.62 -8.15 59.90
CA LEU A 769 -38.61 -7.56 58.55
C LEU A 769 -37.57 -6.42 58.44
N SER A 770 -37.78 -5.35 59.22
CA SER A 770 -36.84 -4.23 59.35
C SER A 770 -37.01 -3.61 60.75
N GLY A 771 -35.94 -3.03 61.29
CA GLY A 771 -35.97 -2.46 62.65
C GLY A 771 -35.97 -3.56 63.72
N LYS A 772 -37.01 -3.61 64.56
CA LYS A 772 -37.06 -4.47 65.74
C LYS A 772 -38.23 -5.43 65.73
N ALA A 773 -38.06 -6.58 66.38
CA ALA A 773 -39.12 -7.50 66.74
C ALA A 773 -38.93 -7.98 68.18
N TYR A 774 -40.00 -8.45 68.81
CA TYR A 774 -39.99 -8.85 70.22
C TYR A 774 -40.57 -10.25 70.40
N ALA A 775 -39.98 -11.02 71.31
CA ALA A 775 -40.51 -12.29 71.81
C ALA A 775 -40.36 -12.37 73.32
N VAL A 776 -41.01 -13.33 73.95
CA VAL A 776 -40.86 -13.62 75.37
C VAL A 776 -40.35 -15.05 75.53
N SER A 777 -39.28 -15.23 76.30
CA SER A 777 -38.79 -16.55 76.67
C SER A 777 -39.00 -16.77 78.16
N GLY A 778 -39.93 -17.68 78.49
CA GLY A 778 -40.28 -18.05 79.86
C GLY A 778 -39.52 -19.29 80.32
N LEU A 779 -39.03 -19.27 81.56
CA LEU A 779 -38.42 -20.40 82.23
C LEU A 779 -39.18 -20.75 83.50
N PHE A 780 -39.52 -22.03 83.65
CA PHE A 780 -40.06 -22.57 84.89
C PHE A 780 -38.92 -23.02 85.82
N PHE A 781 -38.88 -22.48 87.03
CA PHE A 781 -37.88 -22.84 88.05
C PHE A 781 -38.48 -23.84 89.04
N PRO A 782 -38.01 -25.11 89.08
CA PRO A 782 -38.59 -26.12 89.97
C PRO A 782 -38.38 -25.72 91.43
N LYS A 783 -39.32 -26.12 92.31
CA LYS A 783 -39.22 -25.88 93.77
C LYS A 783 -37.94 -26.45 94.39
N THR A 784 -37.33 -27.45 93.74
CA THR A 784 -36.10 -28.13 94.14
C THR A 784 -34.82 -27.43 93.67
N ALA A 785 -34.91 -26.34 92.89
CA ALA A 785 -33.75 -25.57 92.46
C ALA A 785 -32.95 -25.05 93.67
N LYS A 786 -31.62 -25.14 93.62
CA LYS A 786 -30.75 -24.55 94.66
C LYS A 786 -30.78 -23.02 94.51
N ALA A 787 -30.67 -22.30 95.63
CA ALA A 787 -30.42 -20.87 95.55
C ALA A 787 -29.05 -20.62 94.92
N GLY A 788 -28.97 -19.61 94.07
CA GLY A 788 -27.77 -19.28 93.32
C GLY A 788 -28.05 -18.46 92.08
N THR A 789 -26.99 -17.99 91.44
CA THR A 789 -27.07 -17.29 90.16
C THR A 789 -26.86 -18.29 89.03
N TYR A 790 -27.81 -18.33 88.10
CA TYR A 790 -27.80 -19.23 86.96
C TYR A 790 -27.79 -18.43 85.65
N THR A 791 -27.00 -18.88 84.68
CA THR A 791 -26.93 -18.28 83.35
C THR A 791 -27.85 -19.04 82.39
N ILE A 792 -28.66 -18.28 81.64
CA ILE A 792 -29.51 -18.78 80.55
C ILE A 792 -28.93 -18.27 79.23
N MET A 793 -28.89 -19.11 78.21
CA MET A 793 -28.48 -18.77 76.85
C MET A 793 -29.70 -18.82 75.92
N PHE A 794 -29.99 -17.70 75.27
CA PHE A 794 -30.98 -17.60 74.19
C PHE A 794 -30.26 -17.70 72.86
N THR A 795 -30.76 -18.51 71.95
CA THR A 795 -30.20 -18.72 70.62
C THR A 795 -31.28 -18.49 69.58
N GLY A 796 -31.00 -17.63 68.61
CA GLY A 796 -31.82 -17.45 67.42
C GLY A 796 -31.12 -18.07 66.23
N VAL A 797 -31.88 -18.77 65.38
CA VAL A 797 -31.38 -19.38 64.14
C VAL A 797 -32.28 -18.98 62.98
N SER A 798 -31.67 -18.49 61.90
CA SER A 798 -32.33 -18.27 60.61
C SER A 798 -31.45 -18.79 59.49
N GLY A 799 -31.82 -19.93 58.89
CA GLY A 799 -30.96 -20.64 57.95
C GLY A 799 -29.62 -21.02 58.59
N SER A 800 -28.52 -20.51 58.02
CA SER A 800 -27.15 -20.68 58.54
C SER A 800 -26.74 -19.63 59.59
N LEU A 801 -27.50 -18.54 59.74
CA LEU A 801 -27.20 -17.49 60.72
C LEU A 801 -27.65 -17.95 62.11
N ARG A 802 -26.73 -17.87 63.08
CA ARG A 802 -26.98 -18.18 64.48
C ARG A 802 -26.37 -17.10 65.37
N ASN A 803 -27.19 -16.48 66.22
CA ASN A 803 -26.74 -15.52 67.21
C ASN A 803 -27.28 -15.93 68.58
N SER A 804 -26.45 -15.78 69.61
CA SER A 804 -26.81 -16.15 70.99
C SER A 804 -26.50 -15.01 71.95
N ILE A 805 -27.32 -14.88 73.00
CA ILE A 805 -27.13 -13.93 74.09
C ILE A 805 -27.39 -14.64 75.42
N THR A 806 -26.71 -14.20 76.48
CA THR A 806 -26.92 -14.74 77.83
C THR A 806 -27.60 -13.73 78.75
N ALA A 807 -28.45 -14.21 79.64
CA ALA A 807 -28.99 -13.45 80.78
C ALA A 807 -28.89 -14.28 82.06
N THR A 808 -29.06 -13.65 83.22
CA THR A 808 -28.91 -14.35 84.51
C THR A 808 -30.17 -14.30 85.37
N PHE A 809 -30.45 -15.40 86.05
CA PHE A 809 -31.43 -15.44 87.12
C PHE A 809 -30.76 -15.69 88.45
N THR A 810 -31.04 -14.85 89.46
CA THR A 810 -30.74 -15.18 90.85
C THR A 810 -31.96 -15.85 91.46
N VAL A 811 -31.85 -17.15 91.71
CA VAL A 811 -32.89 -17.95 92.36
C VAL A 811 -32.75 -17.80 93.87
N LYS A 812 -33.79 -17.31 94.54
CA LYS A 812 -33.85 -17.21 96.01
C LYS A 812 -34.73 -18.31 96.59
#